data_AF-A0A2N2PF17-F1
#
_entry.id   AF-A0A2N2PF17-F1
#
_cell.length_a   1.000
_cell.length_b   1.000
_cell.length_c   1.000
_cell.angle_alpha   90.00
_cell.angle_beta   90.00
_cell.angle_gamma   90.00
#
_symmetry.space_group_name_H-M   'P 1'
#
loop_
_entity.id
_entity.type
_entity.pdbx_description
1 polymer ?
#
loop_
_entity_poly.entity_id
_entity_poly.type
_entity_poly.pdbx_seq_one_letter_code
_entity_poly.pdbx_strand_id
1 'polypeptide(L)'
;MKRFVTALAVSLFFSTTLQPVAASSTTDTASALIGTAYDGNVSAATQTAAAQGVIGRLLPPGAASQFHVEVVPAPDKADYFEVDPGGDGPIVLRGSSGVSACRGLKWYLNEKCASSITWSADNLTLPSPLPRDFSPHREATPFPIRYIFNNCIFGYSMAFWQWPQWERMMDVLAFNGINMPAMLLGQEKIWQMAYAEMGIPPRELDNFFAGPAWYPWQWMGNLDGWGGPVPQSVVDGQCELQKQILARARSLGMKAVLPGFSGHIPKALVDRNPDLKYQKMEWWGFSTYVLDWQDPAFKKISALFMRHQRETYGTDHYYNIDPFNEMTPPSVELSYLTNMARTIFSCIDESDPKGIWVLMTWFAKKPEEMWNPERTREFFEAVPDDRVLALELWGENWEGTGWHHHEGWFGKPWVWSILQNFGNRVDIYGGLPQILENFNRMKSSPEHGNLQGMGIMTEGLGYNPVVYELVLDMMWGDGVKDLDAWKAEYLHKRYGKVPEPVRKAWDILYESRYNQTNLIDNARLSFAPQLMDSFEMDPAVAEAWGLMIDGAPELKDNPAYQFDLVNLGRETLGNFAPYYVLAVKKAVEAKDADALHQAAADLLEFMRDSDRLLASNEHMLLGTWLADARAWGTTPAEKTLLEWNAKRQITDWGGKIGSYAIKEWAGMLTDRALPVWADYLKKMETSLREGKAIDSKALAKENALALAAWADRSSTLPVTATGDPVEISRELWAKYKPAFANYAKVSGMEEIFKAERVPGLAVGKTVTATGQEEGANPAFAVDGKLRGKHWGAVAPASITVDLEKPVKVAAFQVYPFAGDERSYQYTIEVSADNKSWEKVVDMSDNEKLATRMGINHPIKSDKPVRYARLNMLHNTANSSVHVVEFKILSAEDVKALAKE
;
A
#
# COMPACT_ATOMS: atom_id res chain seq x y z
N MET A 1 -0.83 -5.88 69.52
CA MET A 1 -1.78 -4.74 69.54
C MET A 1 -0.99 -3.47 69.24
N LYS A 2 -1.23 -2.82 68.07
CA LYS A 2 -0.66 -1.51 67.60
C LYS A 2 0.88 -1.46 67.39
N ARG A 3 1.48 -0.68 66.48
CA ARG A 3 1.23 -0.08 65.14
C ARG A 3 2.53 0.70 64.78
N PHE A 4 2.98 0.60 63.52
CA PHE A 4 3.61 1.63 62.66
C PHE A 4 5.12 2.06 62.72
N VAL A 5 5.83 1.76 61.60
CA VAL A 5 6.56 2.67 60.63
C VAL A 5 7.96 3.21 61.01
N THR A 6 9.04 3.22 60.20
CA THR A 6 9.36 2.95 58.76
C THR A 6 10.85 2.53 58.63
N ALA A 7 11.20 1.74 57.60
CA ALA A 7 12.58 1.50 57.16
C ALA A 7 12.82 2.15 55.78
N LEU A 8 13.97 2.81 55.62
CA LEU A 8 14.45 3.46 54.40
C LEU A 8 14.99 2.41 53.42
N ALA A 9 14.56 2.46 52.16
CA ALA A 9 15.06 1.63 51.06
C ALA A 9 16.03 2.40 50.16
N VAL A 10 16.96 1.62 49.61
CA VAL A 10 18.18 1.95 48.89
C VAL A 10 17.89 2.37 47.44
N SER A 11 18.48 3.47 46.98
CA SER A 11 18.61 3.81 45.55
C SER A 11 20.09 3.74 45.15
N LEU A 12 20.44 2.70 44.38
CA LEU A 12 21.75 2.55 43.73
C LEU A 12 21.67 3.09 42.30
N PHE A 13 22.34 4.21 42.06
CA PHE A 13 22.65 4.71 40.73
C PHE A 13 23.78 3.87 40.12
N PHE A 14 23.49 3.12 39.05
CA PHE A 14 24.53 2.62 38.16
C PHE A 14 24.77 3.66 37.06
N SER A 15 25.86 4.42 37.22
CA SER A 15 26.48 5.19 36.14
C SER A 15 27.40 4.25 35.37
N THR A 16 26.94 3.70 34.25
CA THR A 16 27.81 3.06 33.26
C THR A 16 28.24 4.12 32.27
N THR A 17 29.44 4.64 32.46
CA THR A 17 30.18 5.40 31.48
C THR A 17 30.50 4.50 30.29
N LEU A 18 29.69 4.62 29.23
CA LEU A 18 30.03 4.13 27.89
C LEU A 18 31.30 4.86 27.44
N GLN A 19 32.43 4.15 27.44
CA GLN A 19 33.61 4.58 26.69
C GLN A 19 33.24 4.58 25.20
N PRO A 20 33.57 5.64 24.44
CA PRO A 20 33.38 5.62 23.01
C PRO A 20 34.34 4.58 22.42
N VAL A 21 33.79 3.55 21.78
CA VAL A 21 34.56 2.75 20.84
C VAL A 21 35.07 3.71 19.78
N ALA A 22 36.38 3.84 19.68
CA ALA A 22 37.03 4.72 18.73
C ALA A 22 36.53 4.41 17.32
N ALA A 23 35.86 5.39 16.70
CA ALA A 23 35.57 5.39 15.27
C ALA A 23 36.92 5.42 14.53
N SER A 24 37.41 4.26 14.08
CA SER A 24 38.57 4.20 13.20
C SER A 24 38.14 4.56 11.77
N SER A 25 38.53 5.77 11.34
CA SER A 25 38.78 6.18 9.95
C SER A 25 37.70 5.94 8.87
N THR A 26 36.43 6.31 9.12
CA THR A 26 35.37 6.31 8.08
C THR A 26 35.14 7.67 7.40
N THR A 27 35.81 8.74 7.88
CA THR A 27 35.60 10.10 7.36
C THR A 27 36.15 10.31 5.94
N ASP A 28 37.21 9.60 5.54
CA ASP A 28 37.82 9.77 4.21
C ASP A 28 37.05 9.04 3.09
N THR A 29 36.27 8.01 3.39
CA THR A 29 35.50 7.27 2.38
C THR A 29 34.11 7.87 2.12
N ALA A 30 33.52 8.54 3.13
CA ALA A 30 32.21 9.16 2.98
C ALA A 30 32.25 10.45 2.13
N SER A 31 33.35 11.22 2.21
CA SER A 31 33.52 12.47 1.45
C SER A 31 33.62 12.25 -0.07
N ALA A 32 34.08 11.06 -0.51
CA ALA A 32 34.21 10.71 -1.92
C ALA A 32 32.87 10.27 -2.58
N LEU A 33 31.83 10.01 -1.79
CA LEU A 33 30.52 9.53 -2.27
C LEU A 33 29.46 10.64 -2.34
N ILE A 34 29.85 11.88 -2.07
CA ILE A 34 29.00 13.08 -2.12
C ILE A 34 29.76 14.24 -2.77
N GLY A 35 29.03 15.28 -3.15
CA GLY A 35 29.59 16.48 -3.77
C GLY A 35 30.19 16.26 -5.17
N THR A 36 30.88 17.28 -5.68
CA THR A 36 31.35 17.34 -7.08
C THR A 36 32.36 16.26 -7.46
N ALA A 37 33.04 15.65 -6.49
CA ALA A 37 34.05 14.62 -6.72
C ALA A 37 33.44 13.25 -7.05
N TYR A 38 32.17 13.02 -6.71
CA TYR A 38 31.47 11.78 -7.02
C TYR A 38 30.96 11.80 -8.47
N ASP A 39 31.34 10.78 -9.24
CA ASP A 39 31.08 10.67 -10.69
C ASP A 39 30.20 9.47 -11.08
N GLY A 40 29.54 8.83 -10.10
CA GLY A 40 28.65 7.69 -10.31
C GLY A 40 29.31 6.31 -10.18
N ASN A 41 30.61 6.23 -9.86
CA ASN A 41 31.32 4.95 -9.72
C ASN A 41 31.78 4.68 -8.27
N VAL A 42 31.65 3.41 -7.84
CA VAL A 42 32.08 2.97 -6.51
C VAL A 42 32.86 1.66 -6.61
N SER A 43 34.03 1.62 -5.98
CA SER A 43 34.93 0.45 -6.05
C SER A 43 34.29 -0.81 -5.45
N ALA A 44 34.65 -1.98 -5.98
CA ALA A 44 34.20 -3.27 -5.44
C ALA A 44 34.58 -3.46 -3.96
N ALA A 45 35.73 -2.91 -3.54
CA ALA A 45 36.16 -2.96 -2.14
C ALA A 45 35.24 -2.15 -1.21
N THR A 46 34.84 -0.95 -1.62
CA THR A 46 33.87 -0.12 -0.89
C THR A 46 32.52 -0.83 -0.78
N GLN A 47 32.04 -1.41 -1.89
CA GLN A 47 30.78 -2.17 -1.91
C GLN A 47 30.84 -3.42 -1.03
N THR A 48 31.95 -4.14 -1.04
CA THR A 48 32.18 -5.31 -0.18
C THR A 48 32.12 -4.93 1.30
N ALA A 49 32.80 -3.84 1.69
CA ALA A 49 32.77 -3.36 3.07
C ALA A 49 31.37 -2.88 3.50
N ALA A 50 30.65 -2.17 2.62
CA ALA A 50 29.30 -1.71 2.90
C ALA A 50 28.32 -2.88 3.09
N ALA A 51 28.37 -3.87 2.19
CA ALA A 51 27.56 -5.08 2.28
C ALA A 51 27.88 -5.91 3.53
N GLN A 52 29.17 -6.09 3.89
CA GLN A 52 29.53 -6.73 5.17
C GLN A 52 28.94 -5.97 6.38
N GLY A 53 28.92 -4.63 6.31
CA GLY A 53 28.27 -3.79 7.33
C GLY A 53 26.76 -4.00 7.42
N VAL A 54 26.07 -4.21 6.30
CA VAL A 54 24.63 -4.56 6.27
C VAL A 54 24.39 -5.85 7.04
N ILE A 55 25.18 -6.90 6.75
CA ILE A 55 25.06 -8.19 7.44
C ILE A 55 25.25 -8.02 8.96
N GLY A 56 26.24 -7.21 9.36
CA GLY A 56 26.51 -6.91 10.77
C GLY A 56 25.37 -6.20 11.51
N ARG A 57 24.57 -5.38 10.82
CA ARG A 57 23.43 -4.67 11.40
C ARG A 57 22.13 -5.47 11.35
N LEU A 58 21.94 -6.30 10.32
CA LEU A 58 20.72 -7.08 10.13
C LEU A 58 20.67 -8.36 10.97
N LEU A 59 21.81 -9.02 11.16
CA LEU A 59 21.84 -10.31 11.84
C LEU A 59 22.05 -10.17 13.36
N PRO A 60 21.57 -11.14 14.16
CA PRO A 60 21.86 -11.20 15.59
C PRO A 60 23.38 -11.15 15.88
N PRO A 61 23.78 -10.60 17.04
CA PRO A 61 25.19 -10.49 17.41
C PRO A 61 25.95 -11.81 17.26
N GLY A 62 27.11 -11.77 16.60
CA GLY A 62 27.97 -12.93 16.35
C GLY A 62 27.66 -13.71 15.07
N ALA A 63 26.43 -13.67 14.55
CA ALA A 63 26.06 -14.41 13.34
C ALA A 63 26.78 -13.89 12.09
N ALA A 64 27.02 -12.58 11.99
CA ALA A 64 27.68 -11.95 10.85
C ALA A 64 29.11 -12.49 10.58
N SER A 65 29.80 -13.00 11.60
CA SER A 65 31.14 -13.58 11.46
C SER A 65 31.16 -14.90 10.67
N GLN A 66 30.00 -15.52 10.50
CA GLN A 66 29.83 -16.74 9.71
C GLN A 66 29.68 -16.47 8.21
N PHE A 67 29.69 -15.20 7.79
CA PHE A 67 29.53 -14.79 6.39
C PHE A 67 30.73 -13.98 5.91
N HIS A 68 31.16 -14.26 4.68
CA HIS A 68 32.17 -13.50 3.96
C HIS A 68 31.57 -12.93 2.67
N VAL A 69 31.75 -11.64 2.41
CA VAL A 69 31.23 -10.99 1.20
C VAL A 69 32.32 -10.81 0.15
N GLU A 70 31.96 -11.07 -1.10
CA GLU A 70 32.79 -10.76 -2.28
C GLU A 70 31.98 -10.02 -3.35
N VAL A 71 32.39 -8.80 -3.70
CA VAL A 71 31.81 -8.09 -4.85
C VAL A 71 32.69 -8.30 -6.08
N VAL A 72 32.11 -8.90 -7.11
CA VAL A 72 32.76 -9.21 -8.39
C VAL A 72 31.95 -8.56 -9.53
N PRO A 73 32.28 -7.29 -9.88
CA PRO A 73 31.55 -6.54 -10.89
C PRO A 73 31.45 -7.28 -12.23
N ALA A 74 30.27 -7.21 -12.84
CA ALA A 74 30.01 -7.79 -14.15
C ALA A 74 29.23 -6.79 -15.04
N PRO A 75 29.88 -5.71 -15.49
CA PRO A 75 29.21 -4.55 -16.10
C PRO A 75 28.42 -4.86 -17.38
N ASP A 76 28.78 -5.92 -18.09
CA ASP A 76 28.12 -6.35 -19.34
C ASP A 76 27.16 -7.55 -19.15
N LYS A 77 26.83 -7.88 -17.90
CA LYS A 77 25.95 -9.01 -17.57
C LYS A 77 24.83 -8.56 -16.64
N ALA A 78 23.77 -9.35 -16.61
CA ALA A 78 22.74 -9.24 -15.60
C ALA A 78 23.34 -9.26 -14.18
N ASP A 79 22.75 -8.47 -13.29
CA ASP A 79 23.06 -8.53 -11.86
C ASP A 79 22.82 -9.95 -11.35
N TYR A 80 23.74 -10.44 -10.53
CA TYR A 80 23.67 -11.81 -9.99
C TYR A 80 24.22 -11.88 -8.57
N PHE A 81 23.76 -12.90 -7.85
CA PHE A 81 24.35 -13.33 -6.59
C PHE A 81 24.71 -14.81 -6.64
N GLU A 82 25.62 -15.21 -5.78
CA GLU A 82 26.01 -16.59 -5.54
C GLU A 82 26.21 -16.83 -4.04
N VAL A 83 25.74 -17.96 -3.54
CA VAL A 83 25.88 -18.38 -2.14
C VAL A 83 26.61 -19.72 -2.12
N ASP A 84 27.81 -19.73 -1.56
CA ASP A 84 28.64 -20.92 -1.40
C ASP A 84 28.68 -21.33 0.09
N PRO A 85 28.47 -22.62 0.43
CA PRO A 85 28.50 -23.08 1.82
C PRO A 85 29.84 -22.87 2.53
N GLY A 86 30.94 -22.61 1.80
CA GLY A 86 32.25 -22.25 2.35
C GLY A 86 33.01 -23.42 3.00
N GLY A 87 32.46 -24.64 2.95
CA GLY A 87 33.01 -25.82 3.62
C GLY A 87 33.18 -25.61 5.13
N ASP A 88 34.41 -25.70 5.62
CA ASP A 88 34.77 -25.45 7.02
C ASP A 88 34.87 -23.94 7.34
N GLY A 89 34.94 -23.08 6.32
CA GLY A 89 35.03 -21.62 6.44
C GLY A 89 33.67 -20.92 6.64
N PRO A 90 33.64 -19.57 6.52
CA PRO A 90 32.39 -18.81 6.47
C PRO A 90 31.64 -19.07 5.16
N ILE A 91 30.31 -18.97 5.21
CA ILE A 91 29.44 -18.97 4.02
C ILE A 91 29.82 -17.75 3.17
N VAL A 92 30.07 -17.97 1.88
CA VAL A 92 30.50 -16.90 0.96
C VAL A 92 29.30 -16.36 0.20
N LEU A 93 29.08 -15.05 0.32
CA LEU A 93 28.06 -14.29 -0.40
C LEU A 93 28.74 -13.46 -1.48
N ARG A 94 28.64 -13.92 -2.72
CA ARG A 94 29.25 -13.25 -3.88
C ARG A 94 28.19 -12.54 -4.70
N GLY A 95 28.49 -11.36 -5.23
CA GLY A 95 27.54 -10.61 -6.06
C GLY A 95 28.18 -9.67 -7.06
N SER A 96 27.43 -9.31 -8.10
CA SER A 96 27.83 -8.29 -9.10
C SER A 96 27.98 -6.89 -8.50
N SER A 97 27.32 -6.64 -7.37
CA SER A 97 27.35 -5.40 -6.58
C SER A 97 27.19 -5.72 -5.09
N GLY A 98 27.37 -4.72 -4.23
CA GLY A 98 27.07 -4.84 -2.80
C GLY A 98 25.60 -5.21 -2.55
N VAL A 99 24.68 -4.59 -3.30
CA VAL A 99 23.24 -4.94 -3.31
C VAL A 99 23.02 -6.41 -3.67
N SER A 100 23.66 -6.91 -4.74
CA SER A 100 23.49 -8.31 -5.14
C SER A 100 24.01 -9.29 -4.09
N ALA A 101 25.15 -8.99 -3.44
CA ALA A 101 25.65 -9.82 -2.35
C ALA A 101 24.67 -9.87 -1.15
N CYS A 102 24.03 -8.75 -0.81
CA CYS A 102 22.99 -8.70 0.21
C CYS A 102 21.73 -9.50 -0.18
N ARG A 103 21.34 -9.52 -1.47
CA ARG A 103 20.28 -10.43 -1.96
C ARG A 103 20.65 -11.91 -1.77
N GLY A 104 21.94 -12.27 -1.90
CA GLY A 104 22.43 -13.59 -1.55
C GLY A 104 22.18 -13.96 -0.08
N LEU A 105 22.33 -13.00 0.84
CA LEU A 105 21.94 -13.22 2.23
C LEU A 105 20.44 -13.50 2.34
N LYS A 106 19.57 -12.75 1.64
CA LYS A 106 18.12 -13.00 1.64
C LYS A 106 17.79 -14.41 1.20
N TRP A 107 18.36 -14.86 0.08
CA TRP A 107 18.19 -16.24 -0.37
C TRP A 107 18.60 -17.25 0.72
N TYR A 108 19.77 -17.06 1.35
CA TYR A 108 20.23 -17.96 2.39
C TYR A 108 19.29 -18.00 3.61
N LEU A 109 18.84 -16.84 4.10
CA LEU A 109 17.93 -16.78 5.24
C LEU A 109 16.58 -17.42 4.93
N ASN A 110 16.01 -17.11 3.77
CA ASN A 110 14.71 -17.62 3.34
C ASN A 110 14.77 -19.15 3.12
N GLU A 111 15.73 -19.61 2.31
CA GLU A 111 15.75 -20.99 1.81
C GLU A 111 16.42 -21.98 2.77
N LYS A 112 17.36 -21.50 3.60
CA LYS A 112 18.13 -22.37 4.50
C LYS A 112 17.75 -22.19 5.96
N CYS A 113 17.32 -21.00 6.37
CA CYS A 113 17.06 -20.71 7.78
C CYS A 113 15.58 -20.57 8.14
N ALA A 114 14.65 -20.61 7.17
CA ALA A 114 13.23 -20.30 7.37
C ALA A 114 13.04 -19.00 8.17
N SER A 115 13.81 -17.98 7.77
CA SER A 115 13.89 -16.66 8.41
C SER A 115 13.63 -15.59 7.36
N SER A 116 13.07 -14.45 7.76
CA SER A 116 12.71 -13.36 6.84
C SER A 116 12.94 -12.00 7.49
N ILE A 117 13.41 -11.03 6.70
CA ILE A 117 13.52 -9.62 7.09
C ILE A 117 12.58 -8.83 6.20
N THR A 118 11.66 -8.06 6.78
CA THR A 118 10.67 -7.27 6.03
C THR A 118 10.67 -5.80 6.47
N TRP A 119 9.70 -5.00 6.00
CA TRP A 119 9.58 -3.58 6.37
C TRP A 119 9.02 -3.36 7.78
N SER A 120 8.13 -4.25 8.26
CA SER A 120 7.30 -3.99 9.44
C SER A 120 7.27 -5.14 10.45
N ALA A 121 8.06 -6.20 10.26
CA ALA A 121 8.41 -7.20 11.27
C ALA A 121 9.36 -8.27 10.70
N ASP A 122 10.35 -8.67 11.50
CA ASP A 122 11.32 -9.69 11.12
C ASP A 122 11.06 -11.02 11.84
N ASN A 123 11.49 -12.11 11.21
CA ASN A 123 11.69 -13.42 11.83
C ASN A 123 13.16 -13.80 11.66
N LEU A 124 13.94 -13.65 12.72
CA LEU A 124 15.38 -13.92 12.75
C LEU A 124 15.74 -15.04 13.74
N THR A 125 14.91 -16.07 13.79
CA THR A 125 15.20 -17.28 14.57
C THR A 125 16.15 -18.18 13.80
N LEU A 126 17.45 -17.85 13.80
CA LEU A 126 18.47 -18.57 13.03
C LEU A 126 18.79 -19.95 13.65
N PRO A 127 18.91 -21.02 12.84
CA PRO A 127 19.39 -22.31 13.32
C PRO A 127 20.81 -22.23 13.89
N SER A 128 21.11 -23.05 14.90
CA SER A 128 22.45 -23.22 15.46
C SER A 128 22.83 -24.70 15.50
N PRO A 129 23.83 -25.15 14.72
CA PRO A 129 24.63 -24.37 13.77
C PRO A 129 23.83 -23.90 12.54
N LEU A 130 24.37 -22.90 11.82
CA LEU A 130 23.82 -22.46 10.54
C LEU A 130 23.87 -23.59 9.50
N PRO A 131 22.82 -23.82 8.69
CA PRO A 131 22.78 -24.93 7.74
C PRO A 131 23.84 -24.77 6.63
N ARG A 132 24.57 -25.86 6.35
CA ARG A 132 25.61 -25.93 5.30
C ARG A 132 25.42 -27.07 4.30
N ASP A 133 24.37 -27.87 4.45
CA ASP A 133 24.06 -28.98 3.55
C ASP A 133 23.33 -28.45 2.30
N PHE A 134 24.07 -27.79 1.42
CA PHE A 134 23.58 -27.34 0.12
C PHE A 134 24.75 -27.13 -0.86
N SER A 135 24.49 -27.32 -2.15
CA SER A 135 25.44 -26.98 -3.22
C SER A 135 25.44 -25.48 -3.48
N PRO A 136 26.55 -24.89 -3.98
CA PRO A 136 26.59 -23.49 -4.38
C PRO A 136 25.40 -23.11 -5.27
N HIS A 137 24.69 -22.04 -4.91
CA HIS A 137 23.53 -21.53 -5.65
C HIS A 137 23.88 -20.20 -6.30
N ARG A 138 23.56 -20.03 -7.58
CA ARG A 138 23.74 -18.78 -8.31
C ARG A 138 22.44 -18.41 -9.01
N GLU A 139 22.07 -17.14 -8.90
CA GLU A 139 20.85 -16.60 -9.48
C GLU A 139 21.10 -15.19 -10.02
N ALA A 140 20.49 -14.88 -11.16
CA ALA A 140 20.57 -13.58 -11.80
C ALA A 140 19.18 -12.96 -11.93
N THR A 141 19.10 -11.63 -12.00
CA THR A 141 17.85 -10.91 -12.28
C THR A 141 17.76 -10.56 -13.77
N PRO A 142 16.57 -10.69 -14.41
CA PRO A 142 16.35 -10.18 -15.75
C PRO A 142 16.17 -8.65 -15.78
N PHE A 143 16.13 -7.98 -14.62
CA PHE A 143 15.82 -6.56 -14.49
C PHE A 143 17.07 -5.75 -14.09
N PRO A 144 17.68 -5.02 -15.04
CA PRO A 144 18.74 -4.06 -14.73
C PRO A 144 18.32 -3.02 -13.68
N ILE A 145 17.04 -2.64 -13.66
CA ILE A 145 16.49 -1.67 -12.73
C ILE A 145 15.51 -2.34 -11.76
N ARG A 146 15.79 -2.24 -10.46
CA ARG A 146 14.83 -2.52 -9.39
C ARG A 146 14.61 -1.22 -8.64
N TYR A 147 13.54 -0.53 -9.01
CA TYR A 147 13.24 0.83 -8.57
C TYR A 147 12.44 0.83 -7.26
N ILE A 148 12.65 1.84 -6.40
CA ILE A 148 11.77 2.05 -5.25
C ILE A 148 11.57 3.52 -4.92
N PHE A 149 10.45 3.76 -4.25
CA PHE A 149 9.93 5.02 -3.69
C PHE A 149 9.13 5.87 -4.69
N ASN A 150 7.88 6.08 -4.30
CA ASN A 150 7.03 7.16 -4.78
C ASN A 150 7.40 8.46 -4.07
N ASN A 151 7.14 9.62 -4.66
CA ASN A 151 7.28 10.90 -3.99
C ASN A 151 6.44 10.94 -2.70
N CYS A 152 5.21 10.43 -2.72
CA CYS A 152 4.28 10.46 -1.57
C CYS A 152 4.83 9.78 -0.30
N ILE A 153 5.73 8.79 -0.42
CA ILE A 153 6.27 8.05 0.72
C ILE A 153 7.09 8.92 1.67
N PHE A 154 7.72 9.96 1.12
CA PHE A 154 8.47 10.96 1.89
C PHE A 154 7.56 11.81 2.77
N GLY A 155 6.26 11.89 2.46
CA GLY A 155 5.25 12.52 3.30
C GLY A 155 4.62 11.53 4.28
N TYR A 156 4.03 10.45 3.77
CA TYR A 156 3.15 9.61 4.59
C TYR A 156 3.85 8.56 5.47
N SER A 157 5.14 8.32 5.25
CA SER A 157 5.92 7.36 6.06
C SER A 157 7.20 7.98 6.61
N MET A 158 7.94 8.73 5.79
CA MET A 158 9.33 9.10 6.10
C MET A 158 9.53 10.58 6.50
N ALA A 159 8.47 11.38 6.54
CA ALA A 159 8.56 12.85 6.72
C ALA A 159 9.38 13.27 7.94
N PHE A 160 9.32 12.46 9.00
CA PHE A 160 9.95 12.75 10.29
C PHE A 160 11.04 11.75 10.66
N TRP A 161 11.44 10.87 9.75
CA TRP A 161 12.51 9.91 10.02
C TRP A 161 13.83 10.60 10.32
N GLN A 162 14.59 9.96 11.19
CA GLN A 162 15.97 10.31 11.48
C GLN A 162 16.90 9.28 10.82
N TRP A 163 18.21 9.46 10.99
CA TRP A 163 19.20 8.53 10.42
C TRP A 163 18.95 7.05 10.74
N PRO A 164 18.62 6.62 11.98
CA PRO A 164 18.44 5.21 12.28
C PRO A 164 17.36 4.51 11.44
N GLN A 165 16.23 5.16 11.20
CA GLN A 165 15.17 4.61 10.33
C GLN A 165 15.65 4.48 8.87
N TRP A 166 16.34 5.50 8.37
CA TRP A 166 16.94 5.49 7.03
C TRP A 166 18.04 4.44 6.88
N GLU A 167 18.88 4.27 7.90
CA GLU A 167 19.95 3.27 7.92
C GLU A 167 19.36 1.86 7.78
N ARG A 168 18.34 1.56 8.59
CA ARG A 168 17.61 0.29 8.51
C ARG A 168 16.96 0.12 7.14
N MET A 169 16.32 1.16 6.60
CA MET A 169 15.69 1.08 5.29
C MET A 169 16.71 0.77 4.19
N MET A 170 17.87 1.44 4.16
CA MET A 170 18.92 1.15 3.18
C MET A 170 19.43 -0.28 3.25
N ASP A 171 19.56 -0.82 4.46
CA ASP A 171 19.94 -2.22 4.66
C ASP A 171 18.86 -3.18 4.12
N VAL A 172 17.58 -2.89 4.35
CA VAL A 172 16.45 -3.67 3.79
C VAL A 172 16.41 -3.59 2.27
N LEU A 173 16.64 -2.42 1.69
CA LEU A 173 16.67 -2.26 0.24
C LEU A 173 17.76 -3.11 -0.39
N ALA A 174 18.98 -3.07 0.17
CA ALA A 174 20.08 -3.91 -0.29
C ALA A 174 19.79 -5.40 -0.12
N PHE A 175 19.27 -5.80 1.05
CA PHE A 175 18.84 -7.18 1.33
C PHE A 175 17.84 -7.71 0.29
N ASN A 176 16.97 -6.83 -0.20
CA ASN A 176 15.97 -7.16 -1.21
C ASN A 176 16.43 -6.98 -2.67
N GLY A 177 17.67 -6.55 -2.90
CA GLY A 177 18.22 -6.42 -4.24
C GLY A 177 17.82 -5.15 -4.98
N ILE A 178 17.26 -4.14 -4.30
CA ILE A 178 16.89 -2.84 -4.86
C ILE A 178 18.16 -2.03 -5.18
N ASN A 179 18.26 -1.51 -6.40
CA ASN A 179 19.44 -0.78 -6.86
C ASN A 179 19.18 0.66 -7.31
N MET A 180 17.92 1.10 -7.42
CA MET A 180 17.59 2.46 -7.88
C MET A 180 16.50 3.10 -7.03
N PRO A 181 16.82 3.59 -5.81
CA PRO A 181 15.87 4.34 -5.00
C PRO A 181 15.78 5.82 -5.41
N ALA A 182 14.59 6.41 -5.34
CA ALA A 182 14.45 7.86 -5.32
C ALA A 182 15.02 8.45 -4.02
N MET A 183 15.76 9.54 -4.11
CA MET A 183 16.39 10.20 -2.97
C MET A 183 16.15 11.70 -3.07
N LEU A 184 15.01 12.13 -2.55
CA LEU A 184 14.44 13.45 -2.83
C LEU A 184 14.53 14.44 -1.66
N LEU A 185 15.12 14.08 -0.53
CA LEU A 185 15.18 14.98 0.64
C LEU A 185 16.16 16.14 0.44
N GLY A 186 15.96 17.20 1.24
CA GLY A 186 16.90 18.32 1.33
C GLY A 186 16.90 19.27 0.13
N GLN A 187 15.86 19.24 -0.72
CA GLN A 187 15.75 20.15 -1.88
C GLN A 187 15.53 21.58 -1.44
N GLU A 188 14.87 21.81 -0.29
CA GLU A 188 14.57 23.14 0.24
C GLU A 188 15.86 23.95 0.39
N LYS A 189 16.96 23.31 0.81
CA LYS A 189 18.27 23.95 0.89
C LYS A 189 18.83 24.33 -0.48
N ILE A 190 18.69 23.45 -1.46
CA ILE A 190 19.13 23.68 -2.84
C ILE A 190 18.34 24.84 -3.47
N TRP A 191 17.03 24.88 -3.24
CA TRP A 191 16.17 26.00 -3.63
C TRP A 191 16.60 27.31 -2.98
N GLN A 192 16.89 27.32 -1.67
CA GLN A 192 17.40 28.52 -0.99
C GLN A 192 18.69 29.04 -1.63
N MET A 193 19.62 28.15 -1.99
CA MET A 193 20.88 28.52 -2.63
C MET A 193 20.67 29.07 -4.05
N ALA A 194 19.83 28.42 -4.86
CA ALA A 194 19.50 28.88 -6.20
C ALA A 194 18.80 30.25 -6.19
N TYR A 195 17.82 30.46 -5.31
CA TYR A 195 17.07 31.70 -5.24
C TYR A 195 17.84 32.85 -4.57
N ALA A 196 18.80 32.56 -3.69
CA ALA A 196 19.71 33.58 -3.18
C ALA A 196 20.52 34.25 -4.31
N GLU A 197 20.98 33.47 -5.30
CA GLU A 197 21.66 34.01 -6.51
C GLU A 197 20.71 34.75 -7.46
N MET A 198 19.40 34.52 -7.32
CA MET A 198 18.35 35.31 -7.99
C MET A 198 17.97 36.57 -7.20
N GLY A 199 18.63 36.84 -6.07
CA GLY A 199 18.38 38.02 -5.24
C GLY A 199 17.18 37.92 -4.31
N ILE A 200 16.64 36.70 -4.08
CA ILE A 200 15.54 36.46 -3.15
C ILE A 200 16.12 36.09 -1.78
N PRO A 201 15.88 36.90 -0.73
CA PRO A 201 16.36 36.58 0.61
C PRO A 201 15.53 35.44 1.23
N PRO A 202 16.10 34.62 2.15
CA PRO A 202 15.41 33.46 2.73
C PRO A 202 14.03 33.76 3.31
N ARG A 203 13.86 34.89 4.01
CA ARG A 203 12.58 35.33 4.60
C ARG A 203 11.42 35.46 3.60
N GLU A 204 11.73 35.66 2.32
CA GLU A 204 10.72 35.79 1.26
C GLU A 204 10.31 34.43 0.69
N LEU A 205 10.97 33.34 1.13
CA LEU A 205 10.62 31.95 0.85
C LEU A 205 9.79 31.30 1.98
N ASP A 206 9.52 32.02 3.07
CA ASP A 206 8.78 31.51 4.25
C ASP A 206 7.40 30.94 3.88
N ASN A 207 6.74 31.51 2.86
CA ASN A 207 5.45 31.05 2.36
C ASN A 207 5.55 30.14 1.13
N PHE A 208 6.76 29.81 0.69
CA PHE A 208 6.98 28.88 -0.42
C PHE A 208 7.12 27.45 0.10
N PHE A 209 7.99 27.24 1.10
CA PHE A 209 8.23 25.90 1.63
C PHE A 209 7.08 25.43 2.54
N ALA A 210 6.43 24.36 2.12
CA ALA A 210 5.49 23.55 2.87
C ALA A 210 6.21 22.79 3.99
N GLY A 211 5.45 22.39 5.00
CA GLY A 211 5.94 21.59 6.11
C GLY A 211 6.34 20.17 5.69
N PRO A 212 7.21 19.46 6.46
CA PRO A 212 7.81 18.20 6.00
C PRO A 212 6.82 17.10 5.62
N ALA A 213 5.66 17.06 6.27
CA ALA A 213 4.60 16.12 5.95
C ALA A 213 4.04 16.30 4.53
N TRP A 214 4.22 17.47 3.91
CA TRP A 214 3.70 17.82 2.58
C TRP A 214 4.75 18.07 1.50
N TYR A 215 6.03 17.90 1.81
CA TYR A 215 7.11 18.06 0.83
C TYR A 215 6.86 17.38 -0.52
N PRO A 216 6.35 16.12 -0.60
CA PRO A 216 6.10 15.49 -1.89
C PRO A 216 5.22 16.31 -2.82
N TRP A 217 4.15 16.89 -2.30
CA TRP A 217 3.18 17.67 -3.08
C TRP A 217 3.74 19.03 -3.48
N GLN A 218 4.65 19.61 -2.68
CA GLN A 218 5.38 20.79 -3.13
C GLN A 218 6.35 20.45 -4.25
N TRP A 219 7.12 19.37 -4.13
CA TRP A 219 8.08 18.97 -5.17
C TRP A 219 7.40 18.68 -6.51
N MET A 220 6.18 18.13 -6.45
CA MET A 220 5.29 17.90 -7.59
C MET A 220 4.50 19.14 -8.05
N GLY A 221 4.70 20.30 -7.41
CA GLY A 221 4.11 21.59 -7.80
C GLY A 221 2.65 21.81 -7.37
N ASN A 222 2.11 20.95 -6.51
CA ASN A 222 0.69 20.94 -6.13
C ASN A 222 0.32 21.94 -5.03
N LEU A 223 1.25 22.30 -4.15
CA LEU A 223 1.00 23.27 -3.07
C LEU A 223 2.26 24.04 -2.67
N ASP A 224 2.04 25.21 -2.05
CA ASP A 224 3.07 26.06 -1.44
C ASP A 224 2.75 26.38 0.02
N GLY A 225 3.77 26.47 0.85
CA GLY A 225 3.74 27.09 2.18
C GLY A 225 2.91 26.38 3.27
N TRP A 226 2.06 25.42 2.91
CA TRP A 226 1.17 24.75 3.86
C TRP A 226 1.95 23.96 4.91
N GLY A 227 1.69 24.23 6.20
CA GLY A 227 2.43 23.66 7.32
C GLY A 227 3.78 24.31 7.62
N GLY A 228 4.17 25.34 6.85
CA GLY A 228 5.29 26.23 7.15
C GLY A 228 4.92 27.41 8.05
N PRO A 229 5.81 28.41 8.20
CA PRO A 229 7.15 28.46 7.62
C PRO A 229 8.05 27.36 8.20
N VAL A 230 8.79 26.67 7.33
CA VAL A 230 9.70 25.60 7.77
C VAL A 230 10.86 26.19 8.56
N PRO A 231 11.19 25.67 9.75
CA PRO A 231 12.35 26.12 10.50
C PRO A 231 13.66 25.86 9.74
N GLN A 232 14.61 26.81 9.78
CA GLN A 232 15.90 26.64 9.10
C GLN A 232 16.69 25.43 9.62
N SER A 233 16.54 25.08 10.89
CA SER A 233 17.10 23.87 11.51
C SER A 233 16.65 22.59 10.79
N VAL A 234 15.38 22.53 10.36
CA VAL A 234 14.83 21.41 9.59
C VAL A 234 15.37 21.41 8.17
N VAL A 235 15.42 22.57 7.50
CA VAL A 235 15.99 22.69 6.14
C VAL A 235 17.45 22.22 6.08
N ASP A 236 18.28 22.72 7.02
CA ASP A 236 19.69 22.34 7.08
C ASP A 236 19.86 20.88 7.51
N GLY A 237 19.08 20.40 8.48
CA GLY A 237 19.13 19.02 8.95
C GLY A 237 18.70 18.00 7.89
N GLN A 238 17.69 18.30 7.07
CA GLN A 238 17.27 17.45 5.95
C GLN A 238 18.35 17.37 4.87
N CYS A 239 19.08 18.46 4.61
CA CYS A 239 20.23 18.46 3.70
C CYS A 239 21.36 17.54 4.21
N GLU A 240 21.69 17.61 5.51
CA GLU A 240 22.71 16.73 6.09
C GLU A 240 22.26 15.27 6.18
N LEU A 241 20.98 15.02 6.43
CA LEU A 241 20.42 13.67 6.40
C LEU A 241 20.51 13.06 4.99
N GLN A 242 20.14 13.83 3.96
CA GLN A 242 20.24 13.40 2.56
C GLN A 242 21.67 13.01 2.17
N LYS A 243 22.69 13.75 2.61
CA LYS A 243 24.11 13.38 2.37
C LYS A 243 24.44 12.00 2.96
N GLN A 244 23.97 11.71 4.17
CA GLN A 244 24.20 10.40 4.81
C GLN A 244 23.49 9.27 4.07
N ILE A 245 22.25 9.50 3.65
CA ILE A 245 21.45 8.54 2.87
C ILE A 245 22.14 8.23 1.54
N LEU A 246 22.55 9.25 0.79
CA LEU A 246 23.24 9.08 -0.49
C LEU A 246 24.57 8.36 -0.35
N ALA A 247 25.38 8.73 0.66
CA ALA A 247 26.64 8.04 0.92
C ALA A 247 26.42 6.55 1.20
N ARG A 248 25.39 6.18 1.98
CA ARG A 248 25.04 4.78 2.23
C ARG A 248 24.57 4.06 0.96
N ALA A 249 23.60 4.63 0.23
CA ALA A 249 23.05 4.02 -0.98
C ALA A 249 24.16 3.75 -2.01
N ARG A 250 25.01 4.75 -2.28
CA ARG A 250 26.12 4.64 -3.23
C ARG A 250 27.20 3.67 -2.76
N SER A 251 27.52 3.66 -1.46
CA SER A 251 28.49 2.71 -0.91
C SER A 251 28.08 1.24 -1.19
N LEU A 252 26.78 0.96 -1.33
CA LEU A 252 26.24 -0.37 -1.66
C LEU A 252 26.17 -0.65 -3.17
N GLY A 253 26.45 0.35 -4.00
CA GLY A 253 26.34 0.29 -5.46
C GLY A 253 24.97 0.67 -6.02
N MET A 254 24.09 1.30 -5.21
CA MET A 254 22.81 1.83 -5.71
C MET A 254 23.03 3.12 -6.51
N LYS A 255 22.17 3.36 -7.50
CA LYS A 255 22.10 4.61 -8.26
C LYS A 255 20.90 5.42 -7.78
N ALA A 256 21.16 6.53 -7.09
CA ALA A 256 20.08 7.36 -6.55
C ALA A 256 19.43 8.21 -7.64
N VAL A 257 18.09 8.26 -7.66
CA VAL A 257 17.36 9.25 -8.46
C VAL A 257 17.21 10.52 -7.65
N LEU A 258 17.87 11.59 -8.07
CA LEU A 258 17.83 12.90 -7.44
C LEU A 258 16.70 13.75 -8.05
N PRO A 259 16.26 14.85 -7.41
CA PRO A 259 15.26 15.73 -8.02
C PRO A 259 15.84 16.58 -9.14
N GLY A 260 14.99 17.11 -10.00
CA GLY A 260 15.31 18.19 -10.93
C GLY A 260 14.30 19.33 -10.87
N PHE A 261 14.58 20.41 -11.60
CA PHE A 261 13.72 21.60 -11.60
C PHE A 261 12.50 21.42 -12.52
N SER A 262 11.30 21.41 -11.95
CA SER A 262 10.02 21.20 -12.66
C SER A 262 9.35 22.47 -13.18
N GLY A 263 9.93 23.66 -12.92
CA GLY A 263 9.31 24.94 -13.29
C GLY A 263 8.53 25.62 -12.18
N HIS A 264 8.29 24.94 -11.06
CA HIS A 264 7.61 25.50 -9.89
C HIS A 264 8.45 26.61 -9.24
N ILE A 265 7.84 27.75 -8.90
CA ILE A 265 8.54 28.96 -8.42
C ILE A 265 7.82 29.65 -7.24
N PRO A 266 8.56 30.34 -6.35
CA PRO A 266 7.98 31.09 -5.25
C PRO A 266 7.28 32.34 -5.76
N LYS A 267 6.18 32.70 -5.09
CA LYS A 267 5.49 33.98 -5.30
C LYS A 267 6.43 35.19 -5.21
N ALA A 268 7.45 35.15 -4.36
CA ALA A 268 8.43 36.23 -4.25
C ALA A 268 9.19 36.52 -5.56
N LEU A 269 9.44 35.49 -6.38
CA LEU A 269 10.06 35.68 -7.70
C LEU A 269 9.12 36.43 -8.64
N VAL A 270 7.83 36.08 -8.62
CA VAL A 270 6.77 36.76 -9.40
C VAL A 270 6.65 38.23 -8.99
N ASP A 271 6.61 38.50 -7.68
CA ASP A 271 6.41 39.87 -7.16
C ASP A 271 7.60 40.79 -7.47
N ARG A 272 8.82 40.23 -7.59
CA ARG A 272 10.04 41.00 -7.91
C ARG A 272 10.26 41.20 -9.40
N ASN A 273 9.66 40.35 -10.25
CA ASN A 273 9.93 40.31 -11.68
C ASN A 273 8.61 40.48 -12.48
N PRO A 274 8.19 41.72 -12.79
CA PRO A 274 6.90 41.96 -13.46
C PRO A 274 6.84 41.44 -14.90
N ASP A 275 8.00 41.25 -15.55
CA ASP A 275 8.10 40.73 -16.92
C ASP A 275 8.14 39.19 -16.98
N LEU A 276 8.16 38.52 -15.82
CA LEU A 276 8.23 37.06 -15.74
C LEU A 276 6.95 36.44 -16.33
N LYS A 277 7.10 35.50 -17.26
CA LYS A 277 5.98 34.74 -17.80
C LYS A 277 5.76 33.50 -16.95
N TYR A 278 4.57 33.40 -16.37
CA TYR A 278 4.19 32.28 -15.50
C TYR A 278 2.69 31.98 -15.64
N GLN A 279 2.30 30.83 -15.10
CA GLN A 279 0.93 30.38 -14.97
C GLN A 279 0.62 30.15 -13.50
N LYS A 280 -0.59 30.53 -13.08
CA LYS A 280 -1.10 30.19 -11.75
C LYS A 280 -1.84 28.87 -11.84
N MET A 281 -1.43 27.90 -11.05
CA MET A 281 -2.04 26.57 -11.01
C MET A 281 -2.90 26.43 -9.76
N GLU A 282 -3.92 25.57 -9.82
CA GLU A 282 -4.80 25.25 -8.72
C GLU A 282 -4.88 23.73 -8.54
N TRP A 283 -4.78 23.27 -7.30
CA TRP A 283 -4.90 21.84 -6.97
C TRP A 283 -5.55 21.69 -5.60
N TRP A 284 -6.73 21.07 -5.55
CA TRP A 284 -7.48 20.78 -4.32
C TRP A 284 -7.56 21.92 -3.28
N GLY A 285 -7.71 23.17 -3.74
CA GLY A 285 -7.84 24.35 -2.88
C GLY A 285 -6.51 25.02 -2.49
N PHE A 286 -5.40 24.55 -3.04
CA PHE A 286 -4.09 25.21 -3.04
C PHE A 286 -3.83 25.86 -4.38
N SER A 287 -3.00 26.91 -4.37
CA SER A 287 -2.55 27.57 -5.59
C SER A 287 -1.03 27.68 -5.61
N THR A 288 -0.44 27.46 -6.79
CA THR A 288 1.01 27.53 -7.04
C THR A 288 1.32 28.37 -8.27
N TYR A 289 2.61 28.65 -8.49
CA TYR A 289 3.09 29.40 -9.65
C TYR A 289 4.09 28.54 -10.44
N VAL A 290 3.80 28.30 -11.71
CA VAL A 290 4.68 27.55 -12.62
C VAL A 290 5.20 28.49 -13.69
N LEU A 291 6.50 28.52 -13.86
CA LEU A 291 7.16 29.35 -14.84
C LEU A 291 6.89 28.84 -16.26
N ASP A 292 6.70 29.77 -17.21
CA ASP A 292 6.56 29.39 -18.62
C ASP A 292 7.88 28.82 -19.15
N TRP A 293 7.82 27.68 -19.84
CA TRP A 293 8.98 26.96 -20.36
C TRP A 293 9.80 27.75 -21.39
N GLN A 294 9.22 28.80 -21.98
CA GLN A 294 9.90 29.69 -22.93
C GLN A 294 10.48 30.92 -22.25
N ASP A 295 10.19 31.15 -20.96
CA ASP A 295 10.81 32.23 -20.21
C ASP A 295 12.30 31.91 -19.97
N PRO A 296 13.24 32.82 -20.29
CA PRO A 296 14.66 32.60 -20.05
C PRO A 296 15.02 32.29 -18.59
N ALA A 297 14.19 32.71 -17.63
CA ALA A 297 14.38 32.40 -16.22
C ALA A 297 14.29 30.88 -15.95
N PHE A 298 13.60 30.09 -16.78
CA PHE A 298 13.44 28.66 -16.58
C PHE A 298 14.79 27.95 -16.65
N LYS A 299 15.50 28.13 -17.76
CA LYS A 299 16.85 27.58 -17.95
C LYS A 299 17.81 28.09 -16.89
N LYS A 300 17.73 29.38 -16.54
CA LYS A 300 18.61 29.99 -15.53
C LYS A 300 18.42 29.35 -14.16
N ILE A 301 17.18 29.22 -13.68
CA ILE A 301 16.89 28.63 -12.36
C ILE A 301 17.23 27.15 -12.35
N SER A 302 16.89 26.42 -13.43
CA SER A 302 17.25 25.00 -13.56
C SER A 302 18.76 24.79 -13.46
N ALA A 303 19.56 25.58 -14.18
CA ALA A 303 21.02 25.50 -14.12
C ALA A 303 21.57 25.80 -12.71
N LEU A 304 21.01 26.80 -12.01
CA LEU A 304 21.39 27.11 -10.63
C LEU A 304 21.04 25.97 -9.67
N PHE A 305 19.82 25.44 -9.75
CA PHE A 305 19.34 24.35 -8.92
C PHE A 305 20.20 23.09 -9.12
N MET A 306 20.37 22.66 -10.36
CA MET A 306 21.15 21.48 -10.73
C MET A 306 22.63 21.61 -10.33
N ARG A 307 23.22 22.81 -10.49
CA ARG A 307 24.60 23.09 -10.05
C ARG A 307 24.74 22.95 -8.54
N HIS A 308 23.92 23.65 -7.76
CA HIS A 308 23.97 23.59 -6.29
C HIS A 308 23.68 22.19 -5.76
N GLN A 309 22.76 21.46 -6.40
CA GLN A 309 22.48 20.06 -6.10
C GLN A 309 23.71 19.19 -6.31
N ARG A 310 24.37 19.27 -7.47
CA ARG A 310 25.58 18.48 -7.77
C ARG A 310 26.76 18.86 -6.87
N GLU A 311 26.91 20.15 -6.55
CA GLU A 311 27.93 20.62 -5.60
C GLU A 311 27.71 20.05 -4.20
N THR A 312 26.46 19.89 -3.77
CA THR A 312 26.10 19.41 -2.43
C THR A 312 26.07 17.89 -2.34
N TYR A 313 25.48 17.23 -3.34
CA TYR A 313 25.10 15.82 -3.31
C TYR A 313 25.83 14.97 -4.36
N GLY A 314 26.56 15.53 -5.32
CA GLY A 314 27.05 14.75 -6.47
C GLY A 314 25.91 14.27 -7.38
N THR A 315 26.16 13.31 -8.26
CA THR A 315 25.10 12.76 -9.14
C THR A 315 25.35 11.31 -9.55
N ASP A 316 24.26 10.57 -9.73
CA ASP A 316 24.21 9.25 -10.38
C ASP A 316 23.60 9.35 -11.79
N HIS A 317 23.40 10.58 -12.28
CA HIS A 317 22.85 10.96 -13.59
C HIS A 317 21.34 10.71 -13.78
N TYR A 318 20.57 10.46 -12.73
CA TYR A 318 19.11 10.28 -12.83
C TYR A 318 18.38 11.41 -12.09
N TYR A 319 17.46 12.08 -12.79
CA TYR A 319 16.75 13.25 -12.27
C TYR A 319 15.24 13.10 -12.40
N ASN A 320 14.53 13.05 -11.26
CA ASN A 320 13.07 13.00 -11.22
C ASN A 320 12.46 14.39 -11.41
N ILE A 321 11.61 14.54 -12.43
CA ILE A 321 10.89 15.79 -12.74
C ILE A 321 9.48 15.43 -13.22
N ASP A 322 8.46 15.86 -12.47
CA ASP A 322 7.04 15.64 -12.81
C ASP A 322 6.32 17.01 -12.93
N PRO A 323 6.24 17.61 -14.12
CA PRO A 323 5.83 19.01 -14.28
C PRO A 323 4.35 19.25 -13.93
N PHE A 324 3.49 18.26 -14.12
CA PHE A 324 2.04 18.39 -13.96
C PHE A 324 1.39 17.18 -13.29
N ASN A 325 1.98 16.71 -12.20
CA ASN A 325 1.38 15.62 -11.43
C ASN A 325 0.00 16.06 -10.91
N GLU A 326 -1.06 15.36 -11.35
CA GLU A 326 -2.47 15.65 -11.02
C GLU A 326 -2.95 17.08 -11.32
N MET A 327 -2.25 17.79 -12.21
CA MET A 327 -2.63 19.14 -12.65
C MET A 327 -2.85 19.15 -14.16
N THR A 328 -3.81 19.93 -14.62
CA THR A 328 -4.00 20.20 -16.04
C THR A 328 -2.88 21.13 -16.53
N PRO A 329 -2.12 20.80 -17.59
CA PRO A 329 -1.17 21.74 -18.16
C PRO A 329 -1.91 22.98 -18.68
N PRO A 330 -1.27 24.16 -18.68
CA PRO A 330 -1.84 25.40 -19.23
C PRO A 330 -2.31 25.30 -20.68
N SER A 331 -1.76 24.36 -21.45
CA SER A 331 -2.22 24.02 -22.79
C SER A 331 -1.98 22.55 -23.10
N VAL A 332 -2.88 21.96 -23.90
CA VAL A 332 -2.81 20.58 -24.42
C VAL A 332 -2.46 20.56 -25.92
N GLU A 333 -2.12 21.70 -26.50
CA GLU A 333 -1.63 21.80 -27.87
C GLU A 333 -0.30 21.05 -28.02
N LEU A 334 -0.15 20.27 -29.09
CA LEU A 334 1.04 19.44 -29.31
C LEU A 334 2.33 20.26 -29.21
N SER A 335 2.36 21.42 -29.89
CA SER A 335 3.52 22.32 -29.85
C SER A 335 3.91 22.78 -28.44
N TYR A 336 2.94 22.95 -27.53
CA TYR A 336 3.20 23.32 -26.15
C TYR A 336 3.85 22.17 -25.38
N LEU A 337 3.27 20.97 -25.47
CA LEU A 337 3.75 19.77 -24.79
C LEU A 337 5.15 19.36 -25.27
N THR A 338 5.38 19.37 -26.60
CA THR A 338 6.68 19.10 -27.20
C THR A 338 7.74 20.12 -26.76
N ASN A 339 7.41 21.42 -26.75
CA ASN A 339 8.37 22.45 -26.34
C ASN A 339 8.69 22.36 -24.85
N MET A 340 7.70 22.08 -24.00
CA MET A 340 7.91 21.81 -22.58
C MET A 340 8.90 20.66 -22.38
N ALA A 341 8.64 19.50 -23.00
CA ALA A 341 9.51 18.33 -22.89
C ALA A 341 10.95 18.63 -23.37
N ARG A 342 11.10 19.33 -24.52
CA ARG A 342 12.40 19.76 -25.04
C ARG A 342 13.14 20.68 -24.08
N THR A 343 12.46 21.68 -23.50
CA THR A 343 13.09 22.61 -22.55
C THR A 343 13.53 21.89 -21.29
N ILE A 344 12.67 21.06 -20.69
CA ILE A 344 13.01 20.31 -19.47
C ILE A 344 14.24 19.45 -19.73
N PHE A 345 14.21 18.66 -20.82
CA PHE A 345 15.35 17.82 -21.17
C PHE A 345 16.62 18.62 -21.46
N SER A 346 16.53 19.74 -22.20
CA SER A 346 17.73 20.55 -22.50
C SER A 346 18.36 21.09 -21.22
N CYS A 347 17.58 21.43 -20.19
CA CYS A 347 18.13 21.88 -18.92
C CYS A 347 18.91 20.78 -18.20
N ILE A 348 18.43 19.52 -18.28
CA ILE A 348 19.15 18.36 -17.76
C ILE A 348 20.45 18.18 -18.54
N ASP A 349 20.37 18.12 -19.87
CA ASP A 349 21.52 17.85 -20.75
C ASP A 349 22.62 18.92 -20.64
N GLU A 350 22.24 20.20 -20.57
CA GLU A 350 23.17 21.31 -20.40
C GLU A 350 23.86 21.28 -19.01
N SER A 351 23.18 20.77 -17.97
CA SER A 351 23.70 20.70 -16.59
C SER A 351 24.49 19.40 -16.31
N ASP A 352 24.13 18.33 -17.00
CA ASP A 352 24.69 16.99 -16.91
C ASP A 352 24.47 16.26 -18.26
N PRO A 353 25.50 16.18 -19.14
CA PRO A 353 25.39 15.55 -20.45
C PRO A 353 25.08 14.05 -20.43
N LYS A 354 25.17 13.39 -19.26
CA LYS A 354 24.75 11.98 -19.07
C LYS A 354 23.38 11.86 -18.42
N GLY A 355 22.76 13.00 -18.07
CA GLY A 355 21.55 13.05 -17.28
C GLY A 355 20.37 12.39 -17.98
N ILE A 356 19.65 11.54 -17.25
CA ILE A 356 18.44 10.85 -17.67
C ILE A 356 17.27 11.45 -16.91
N TRP A 357 16.24 11.83 -17.65
CA TRP A 357 14.98 12.28 -17.06
C TRP A 357 14.19 11.08 -16.57
N VAL A 358 13.96 10.99 -15.26
CA VAL A 358 13.07 9.99 -14.65
C VAL A 358 11.68 10.61 -14.47
N LEU A 359 10.67 10.02 -15.08
CA LEU A 359 9.32 10.60 -15.15
C LEU A 359 8.27 9.60 -14.71
N MET A 360 7.40 9.99 -13.77
CA MET A 360 6.22 9.20 -13.43
C MET A 360 5.15 9.32 -14.52
N THR A 361 4.59 8.21 -14.96
CA THR A 361 3.57 8.19 -16.03
C THR A 361 2.15 8.30 -15.51
N TRP A 362 1.95 8.62 -14.22
CA TRP A 362 0.62 8.77 -13.59
C TRP A 362 -0.31 9.73 -14.33
N PHE A 363 0.25 10.76 -14.97
CA PHE A 363 -0.50 11.71 -15.78
C PHE A 363 -1.23 11.06 -16.97
N ALA A 364 -0.76 9.89 -17.42
CA ALA A 364 -1.27 9.14 -18.57
C ALA A 364 -2.11 7.90 -18.19
N LYS A 365 -2.52 7.76 -16.93
CA LYS A 365 -3.34 6.62 -16.44
C LYS A 365 -4.74 6.51 -17.06
N LYS A 366 -5.21 7.57 -17.74
CA LYS A 366 -6.50 7.67 -18.42
C LYS A 366 -6.31 8.19 -19.85
N PRO A 367 -5.92 7.31 -20.78
CA PRO A 367 -5.52 7.68 -22.15
C PRO A 367 -6.67 8.30 -22.96
N GLU A 368 -7.93 8.11 -22.57
CA GLU A 368 -9.10 8.69 -23.23
C GLU A 368 -9.32 10.17 -22.91
N GLU A 369 -8.67 10.70 -21.86
CA GLU A 369 -8.84 12.08 -21.42
C GLU A 369 -7.76 12.99 -22.06
N MET A 370 -6.98 13.66 -21.23
CA MET A 370 -6.08 14.73 -21.63
C MET A 370 -4.81 14.23 -22.33
N TRP A 371 -4.27 13.11 -21.87
CA TRP A 371 -3.01 12.52 -22.31
C TRP A 371 -3.25 11.30 -23.17
N ASN A 372 -3.84 11.55 -24.35
CA ASN A 372 -4.11 10.52 -25.34
C ASN A 372 -2.83 10.05 -26.06
N PRO A 373 -2.88 8.91 -26.79
CA PRO A 373 -1.68 8.36 -27.42
C PRO A 373 -0.94 9.32 -28.34
N GLU A 374 -1.63 10.21 -29.08
CA GLU A 374 -1.00 11.21 -29.95
C GLU A 374 -0.21 12.25 -29.16
N ARG A 375 -0.83 12.87 -28.14
CA ARG A 375 -0.17 13.89 -27.30
C ARG A 375 0.98 13.30 -26.50
N THR A 376 0.77 12.11 -25.93
CA THR A 376 1.79 11.43 -25.14
C THR A 376 2.97 11.02 -26.03
N ARG A 377 2.72 10.57 -27.28
CA ARG A 377 3.78 10.27 -28.26
C ARG A 377 4.63 11.50 -28.55
N GLU A 378 4.03 12.61 -28.94
CA GLU A 378 4.76 13.86 -29.25
C GLU A 378 5.56 14.39 -28.06
N PHE A 379 5.04 14.20 -26.84
CA PHE A 379 5.75 14.53 -25.60
C PHE A 379 7.00 13.65 -25.40
N PHE A 380 6.92 12.33 -25.62
CA PHE A 380 8.07 11.43 -25.46
C PHE A 380 9.07 11.53 -26.62
N GLU A 381 8.61 11.70 -27.86
CA GLU A 381 9.47 11.87 -29.05
C GLU A 381 10.29 13.18 -29.01
N ALA A 382 9.87 14.13 -28.17
CA ALA A 382 10.61 15.36 -27.90
C ALA A 382 11.95 15.14 -27.17
N VAL A 383 12.16 13.96 -26.57
CA VAL A 383 13.34 13.59 -25.77
C VAL A 383 14.05 12.40 -26.44
N PRO A 384 15.39 12.36 -26.49
CA PRO A 384 16.11 11.20 -27.03
C PRO A 384 15.74 9.89 -26.31
N ASP A 385 15.70 8.78 -27.05
CA ASP A 385 15.22 7.48 -26.57
C ASP A 385 15.96 6.97 -25.33
N ASP A 386 17.27 7.19 -25.25
CA ASP A 386 18.15 6.74 -24.17
C ASP A 386 18.29 7.74 -23.02
N ARG A 387 17.52 8.85 -23.05
CA ARG A 387 17.63 9.97 -22.10
C ARG A 387 16.38 10.23 -21.26
N VAL A 388 15.41 9.32 -21.32
CA VAL A 388 14.24 9.29 -20.43
C VAL A 388 14.00 7.87 -19.91
N LEU A 389 13.62 7.76 -18.64
CA LEU A 389 13.17 6.54 -17.99
C LEU A 389 11.74 6.76 -17.48
N ALA A 390 10.78 6.10 -18.11
CA ALA A 390 9.39 6.16 -17.71
C ALA A 390 9.11 5.20 -16.55
N LEU A 391 8.48 5.71 -15.49
CA LEU A 391 8.07 4.91 -14.34
C LEU A 391 6.57 4.64 -14.43
N GLU A 392 6.22 3.43 -14.87
CA GLU A 392 4.83 2.97 -14.86
C GLU A 392 4.37 2.75 -13.42
N LEU A 393 3.55 3.66 -12.92
CA LEU A 393 3.28 3.79 -11.49
C LEU A 393 2.31 2.71 -10.96
N TRP A 394 1.32 2.31 -11.76
CA TRP A 394 0.17 1.52 -11.31
C TRP A 394 -0.06 0.30 -12.19
N GLY A 395 1.00 -0.46 -12.44
CA GLY A 395 1.03 -1.59 -13.35
C GLY A 395 0.17 -2.79 -12.92
N GLU A 396 -0.16 -2.89 -11.63
CA GLU A 396 -1.10 -3.89 -11.12
C GLU A 396 -2.57 -3.57 -11.44
N ASN A 397 -2.90 -2.34 -11.82
CA ASN A 397 -4.24 -2.01 -12.31
C ASN A 397 -4.29 -2.07 -13.83
N TRP A 398 -4.78 -3.19 -14.38
CA TRP A 398 -4.85 -3.40 -15.82
C TRP A 398 -5.64 -2.31 -16.58
N GLU A 399 -6.73 -1.80 -16.01
CA GLU A 399 -7.58 -0.81 -16.69
C GLU A 399 -6.97 0.61 -16.64
N GLY A 400 -6.16 0.90 -15.63
CA GLY A 400 -5.52 2.19 -15.42
C GLY A 400 -4.05 2.25 -15.82
N THR A 401 -3.50 1.17 -16.38
CA THR A 401 -2.08 1.08 -16.70
C THR A 401 -1.75 1.83 -17.99
N GLY A 402 -0.78 2.73 -17.94
CA GLY A 402 -0.50 3.60 -19.07
C GLY A 402 0.24 2.90 -20.21
N TRP A 403 1.12 1.94 -19.90
CA TRP A 403 2.07 1.39 -20.88
C TRP A 403 1.38 0.65 -22.04
N HIS A 404 0.29 -0.07 -21.76
CA HIS A 404 -0.42 -0.86 -22.77
C HIS A 404 -1.14 0.04 -23.79
N HIS A 405 -1.58 1.22 -23.36
CA HIS A 405 -2.25 2.19 -24.24
C HIS A 405 -1.27 3.07 -25.03
N HIS A 406 0.03 2.99 -24.72
CA HIS A 406 1.07 3.85 -25.29
C HIS A 406 2.25 3.04 -25.85
N GLU A 407 1.99 1.83 -26.35
CA GLU A 407 2.98 0.98 -27.06
C GLU A 407 4.28 0.75 -26.26
N GLY A 408 4.17 0.53 -24.95
CA GLY A 408 5.35 0.39 -24.08
C GLY A 408 6.17 1.69 -24.03
N TRP A 409 5.48 2.82 -23.92
CA TRP A 409 6.04 4.17 -23.92
C TRP A 409 6.82 4.50 -25.19
N PHE A 410 6.30 4.10 -26.36
CA PHE A 410 6.85 4.45 -27.67
C PHE A 410 8.34 4.09 -27.82
N GLY A 411 8.76 2.97 -27.23
CA GLY A 411 10.14 2.47 -27.28
C GLY A 411 11.08 3.05 -26.21
N LYS A 412 10.62 3.99 -25.37
CA LYS A 412 11.42 4.52 -24.27
C LYS A 412 11.69 3.46 -23.19
N PRO A 413 12.87 3.47 -22.54
CA PRO A 413 13.15 2.70 -21.34
C PRO A 413 12.08 2.90 -20.27
N TRP A 414 11.56 1.83 -19.68
CA TRP A 414 10.56 1.96 -18.63
C TRP A 414 10.60 0.86 -17.57
N VAL A 415 9.99 1.15 -16.41
CA VAL A 415 9.91 0.27 -15.24
C VAL A 415 8.45 -0.01 -14.93
N TRP A 416 8.07 -1.29 -14.83
CA TRP A 416 6.74 -1.71 -14.40
C TRP A 416 6.68 -1.72 -12.86
N SER A 417 5.84 -0.91 -12.24
CA SER A 417 5.76 -0.82 -10.78
C SER A 417 4.38 -1.14 -10.23
N ILE A 418 4.37 -1.53 -8.96
CA ILE A 418 3.13 -1.56 -8.17
C ILE A 418 2.98 -0.29 -7.32
N LEU A 419 1.74 0.19 -7.17
CA LEU A 419 1.39 1.31 -6.27
C LEU A 419 0.92 0.78 -4.91
N GLN A 420 0.04 -0.23 -4.91
CA GLN A 420 -0.55 -0.95 -3.77
C GLN A 420 -1.19 -0.06 -2.71
N ASN A 421 -0.43 0.72 -1.95
CA ASN A 421 -0.89 1.57 -0.85
C ASN A 421 -1.10 3.04 -1.26
N PHE A 422 -2.22 3.61 -0.82
CA PHE A 422 -2.60 5.02 -0.94
C PHE A 422 -2.72 5.66 0.46
N GLY A 423 -2.10 6.83 0.65
CA GLY A 423 -2.16 7.63 1.88
C GLY A 423 -1.47 7.02 3.10
N ASN A 424 -0.69 5.94 2.93
CA ASN A 424 -0.25 5.06 4.02
C ASN A 424 -1.43 4.61 4.90
N ARG A 425 -2.60 4.38 4.29
CA ARG A 425 -3.77 3.88 5.03
C ARG A 425 -3.46 2.48 5.54
N VAL A 426 -3.91 2.24 6.77
CA VAL A 426 -3.80 0.95 7.43
C VAL A 426 -4.94 0.09 6.87
N ASP A 427 -4.65 -1.01 6.18
CA ASP A 427 -5.66 -1.92 5.60
C ASP A 427 -5.00 -3.24 5.16
N ILE A 428 -5.76 -4.33 5.05
CA ILE A 428 -5.32 -5.63 4.55
C ILE A 428 -5.94 -5.89 3.17
N TYR A 429 -5.15 -5.69 2.11
CA TYR A 429 -5.49 -6.00 0.72
C TYR A 429 -4.21 -6.10 -0.13
N GLY A 430 -4.32 -6.56 -1.38
CA GLY A 430 -3.13 -6.58 -2.23
C GLY A 430 -3.22 -7.24 -3.59
N GLY A 431 -4.34 -7.88 -3.95
CA GLY A 431 -4.55 -8.47 -5.27
C GLY A 431 -3.40 -9.36 -5.76
N LEU A 432 -2.89 -10.29 -4.93
CA LEU A 432 -1.74 -11.14 -5.29
C LEU A 432 -1.93 -11.88 -6.63
N PRO A 433 -3.10 -12.48 -6.93
CA PRO A 433 -3.33 -13.09 -8.23
C PRO A 433 -3.29 -12.06 -9.37
N GLN A 434 -3.91 -10.89 -9.18
CA GLN A 434 -3.93 -9.81 -10.18
C GLN A 434 -2.52 -9.30 -10.48
N ILE A 435 -1.69 -9.07 -9.46
CA ILE A 435 -0.30 -8.63 -9.63
C ILE A 435 0.47 -9.62 -10.50
N LEU A 436 0.38 -10.91 -10.17
CA LEU A 436 1.08 -11.95 -10.92
C LEU A 436 0.56 -12.10 -12.36
N GLU A 437 -0.76 -12.07 -12.53
CA GLU A 437 -1.40 -12.12 -13.85
C GLU A 437 -0.97 -10.95 -14.73
N ASN A 438 -1.03 -9.72 -14.20
CA ASN A 438 -0.66 -8.52 -14.94
C ASN A 438 0.83 -8.47 -15.26
N PHE A 439 1.69 -8.94 -14.35
CA PHE A 439 3.10 -9.12 -14.64
C PHE A 439 3.36 -10.12 -15.78
N ASN A 440 2.71 -11.29 -15.75
CA ASN A 440 2.85 -12.30 -16.79
C ASN A 440 2.31 -11.82 -18.14
N ARG A 441 1.19 -11.09 -18.12
CA ARG A 441 0.60 -10.45 -19.30
C ARG A 441 1.54 -9.38 -19.88
N MET A 442 2.11 -8.54 -19.04
CA MET A 442 3.11 -7.55 -19.45
C MET A 442 4.33 -8.26 -20.09
N LYS A 443 4.91 -9.26 -19.41
CA LYS A 443 6.11 -9.97 -19.87
C LYS A 443 5.91 -10.72 -21.18
N SER A 444 4.68 -11.20 -21.45
CA SER A 444 4.33 -11.92 -22.68
C SER A 444 3.78 -11.03 -23.79
N SER A 445 3.50 -9.76 -23.51
CA SER A 445 2.91 -8.84 -24.49
C SER A 445 3.94 -8.44 -25.55
N PRO A 446 3.65 -8.55 -26.86
CA PRO A 446 4.55 -8.01 -27.88
C PRO A 446 4.70 -6.47 -27.81
N GLU A 447 3.81 -5.79 -27.10
CA GLU A 447 3.79 -4.33 -26.93
C GLU A 447 4.57 -3.85 -25.70
N HIS A 448 5.18 -4.75 -24.91
CA HIS A 448 5.92 -4.33 -23.71
C HIS A 448 7.13 -3.45 -24.02
N GLY A 449 7.57 -3.37 -25.28
CA GLY A 449 8.62 -2.46 -25.71
C GLY A 449 9.91 -2.60 -24.91
N ASN A 450 10.51 -1.47 -24.55
CA ASN A 450 11.81 -1.39 -23.89
C ASN A 450 11.71 -1.46 -22.36
N LEU A 451 11.14 -2.55 -21.85
CA LEU A 451 11.06 -2.80 -20.40
C LEU A 451 12.47 -3.01 -19.82
N GLN A 452 12.83 -2.18 -18.84
CA GLN A 452 14.14 -2.19 -18.18
C GLN A 452 14.09 -2.66 -16.72
N GLY A 453 12.90 -2.76 -16.13
CA GLY A 453 12.84 -3.04 -14.71
C GLY A 453 11.47 -3.28 -14.12
N MET A 454 11.50 -3.57 -12.83
CA MET A 454 10.33 -3.58 -11.95
C MET A 454 10.50 -2.59 -10.80
N GLY A 455 9.41 -2.14 -10.20
CA GLY A 455 9.47 -1.22 -9.07
C GLY A 455 8.37 -1.39 -8.02
N ILE A 456 8.61 -0.79 -6.85
CA ILE A 456 7.58 -0.60 -5.82
C ILE A 456 7.48 0.89 -5.54
N MET A 457 6.38 1.49 -6.00
CA MET A 457 6.17 2.93 -5.98
C MET A 457 4.95 3.29 -5.14
N THR A 458 4.94 2.77 -3.93
CA THR A 458 3.83 2.91 -3.00
C THR A 458 3.82 4.26 -2.28
N GLU A 459 2.64 4.83 -1.99
CA GLU A 459 2.53 6.12 -1.29
C GLU A 459 2.95 6.03 0.19
N GLY A 460 2.94 4.83 0.76
CA GLY A 460 3.32 4.56 2.15
C GLY A 460 3.96 3.19 2.27
N LEU A 461 4.80 2.97 3.28
CA LEU A 461 5.39 1.64 3.53
C LEU A 461 4.33 0.56 3.79
N GLY A 462 3.11 0.95 4.16
CA GLY A 462 1.98 0.03 4.21
C GLY A 462 2.10 -1.03 5.29
N TYR A 463 1.15 -1.97 5.26
CA TYR A 463 0.93 -2.98 6.31
C TYR A 463 0.77 -4.39 5.71
N ASN A 464 1.22 -4.56 4.46
CA ASN A 464 1.00 -5.75 3.64
C ASN A 464 2.33 -6.37 3.17
N PRO A 465 3.20 -6.84 4.09
CA PRO A 465 4.52 -7.37 3.74
C PRO A 465 4.45 -8.50 2.71
N VAL A 466 3.38 -9.31 2.70
CA VAL A 466 3.18 -10.38 1.70
C VAL A 466 3.15 -9.84 0.26
N VAL A 467 2.59 -8.66 0.03
CA VAL A 467 2.50 -8.09 -1.32
C VAL A 467 3.88 -7.65 -1.81
N TYR A 468 4.64 -7.00 -0.93
CA TYR A 468 5.97 -6.53 -1.28
C TYR A 468 6.95 -7.70 -1.46
N GLU A 469 6.88 -8.72 -0.61
CA GLU A 469 7.71 -9.92 -0.77
C GLU A 469 7.42 -10.65 -2.10
N LEU A 470 6.15 -10.73 -2.53
CA LEU A 470 5.80 -11.29 -3.85
C LEU A 470 6.52 -10.53 -4.96
N VAL A 471 6.39 -9.21 -4.98
CA VAL A 471 6.99 -8.36 -6.03
C VAL A 471 8.52 -8.42 -5.99
N LEU A 472 9.13 -8.43 -4.80
CA LEU A 472 10.57 -8.51 -4.63
C LEU A 472 11.14 -9.86 -5.10
N ASP A 473 10.39 -10.95 -4.94
CA ASP A 473 10.81 -12.26 -5.45
C ASP A 473 10.54 -12.42 -6.95
N MET A 474 9.52 -11.77 -7.50
CA MET A 474 9.29 -11.69 -8.95
C MET A 474 10.44 -10.99 -9.71
N MET A 475 11.22 -10.15 -9.02
CA MET A 475 12.36 -9.43 -9.61
C MET A 475 13.59 -10.33 -9.90
N TRP A 476 13.63 -11.58 -9.42
CA TRP A 476 14.82 -12.43 -9.50
C TRP A 476 14.52 -13.79 -10.16
N GLY A 477 15.55 -14.37 -10.77
CA GLY A 477 15.44 -15.64 -11.48
C GLY A 477 14.40 -15.59 -12.61
N ASP A 478 13.55 -16.61 -12.66
CA ASP A 478 12.44 -16.67 -13.62
C ASP A 478 11.17 -15.94 -13.14
N GLY A 479 11.21 -15.34 -11.95
CA GLY A 479 10.05 -14.83 -11.22
C GLY A 479 9.22 -15.94 -10.56
N VAL A 480 8.07 -15.56 -10.00
CA VAL A 480 7.12 -16.50 -9.36
C VAL A 480 6.26 -17.18 -10.43
N LYS A 481 6.27 -18.51 -10.49
CA LYS A 481 5.51 -19.31 -11.48
C LYS A 481 4.25 -19.94 -10.90
N ASP A 482 4.32 -20.35 -9.64
CA ASP A 482 3.23 -20.97 -8.91
C ASP A 482 2.95 -20.13 -7.66
N LEU A 483 1.83 -19.43 -7.69
CA LEU A 483 1.45 -18.53 -6.61
C LEU A 483 1.11 -19.29 -5.32
N ASP A 484 0.54 -20.49 -5.42
CA ASP A 484 0.12 -21.25 -4.24
C ASP A 484 1.31 -21.91 -3.55
N ALA A 485 2.27 -22.42 -4.33
CA ALA A 485 3.56 -22.83 -3.79
C ALA A 485 4.29 -21.66 -3.10
N TRP A 486 4.33 -20.50 -3.75
CA TRP A 486 4.97 -19.30 -3.19
C TRP A 486 4.30 -18.84 -1.88
N LYS A 487 2.96 -18.83 -1.81
CA LYS A 487 2.21 -18.50 -0.57
C LYS A 487 2.59 -19.45 0.57
N ALA A 488 2.66 -20.75 0.31
CA ALA A 488 3.03 -21.74 1.33
C ALA A 488 4.46 -21.51 1.85
N GLU A 489 5.40 -21.23 0.96
CA GLU A 489 6.79 -20.91 1.33
C GLU A 489 6.91 -19.58 2.09
N TYR A 490 6.15 -18.55 1.68
CA TYR A 490 6.12 -17.26 2.36
C TYR A 490 5.79 -17.42 3.84
N LEU A 491 4.77 -18.21 4.19
CA LEU A 491 4.40 -18.45 5.59
C LEU A 491 5.50 -19.18 6.35
N HIS A 492 6.17 -20.14 5.70
CA HIS A 492 7.27 -20.86 6.33
C HIS A 492 8.44 -19.92 6.63
N LYS A 493 8.82 -19.05 5.70
CA LYS A 493 9.88 -18.04 5.87
C LYS A 493 9.50 -17.00 6.94
N ARG A 494 8.23 -16.58 6.94
CA ARG A 494 7.70 -15.55 7.84
C ARG A 494 7.63 -16.00 9.30
N TYR A 495 7.27 -17.26 9.56
CA TYR A 495 7.03 -17.73 10.92
C TYR A 495 8.01 -18.81 11.40
N GLY A 496 8.78 -19.43 10.50
CA GLY A 496 9.61 -20.62 10.76
C GLY A 496 8.79 -21.91 10.93
N LYS A 497 7.56 -21.82 11.42
CA LYS A 497 6.58 -22.91 11.54
C LYS A 497 5.20 -22.40 11.12
N VAL A 498 4.39 -23.29 10.54
CA VAL A 498 3.03 -22.94 10.10
C VAL A 498 2.05 -23.93 10.72
N PRO A 499 1.57 -23.68 11.96
CA PRO A 499 0.51 -24.47 12.58
C PRO A 499 -0.73 -24.53 11.68
N GLU A 500 -1.46 -25.64 11.75
CA GLU A 500 -2.65 -25.84 10.90
C GLU A 500 -3.72 -24.74 11.05
N PRO A 501 -4.03 -24.21 12.25
CA PRO A 501 -4.94 -23.07 12.37
C PRO A 501 -4.45 -21.83 11.61
N VAL A 502 -3.15 -21.54 11.68
CA VAL A 502 -2.53 -20.39 11.00
C VAL A 502 -2.56 -20.55 9.49
N ARG A 503 -2.30 -21.77 8.98
CA ARG A 503 -2.46 -22.06 7.55
C ARG A 503 -3.88 -21.73 7.07
N LYS A 504 -4.89 -22.24 7.77
CA LYS A 504 -6.30 -21.98 7.44
C LYS A 504 -6.67 -20.50 7.52
N ALA A 505 -6.15 -19.78 8.51
CA ALA A 505 -6.36 -18.34 8.61
C ALA A 505 -5.81 -17.61 7.37
N TRP A 506 -4.62 -17.98 6.93
CA TRP A 506 -4.01 -17.41 5.73
C TRP A 506 -4.70 -17.82 4.44
N ASP A 507 -5.19 -19.05 4.33
CA ASP A 507 -6.02 -19.47 3.18
C ASP A 507 -7.25 -18.56 3.04
N ILE A 508 -7.94 -18.27 4.15
CA ILE A 508 -9.05 -17.30 4.18
C ILE A 508 -8.58 -15.91 3.71
N LEU A 509 -7.44 -15.42 4.21
CA LEU A 509 -6.91 -14.10 3.82
C LEU A 509 -6.50 -14.06 2.35
N TYR A 510 -5.94 -15.14 1.80
CA TYR A 510 -5.57 -15.24 0.39
C TYR A 510 -6.78 -15.23 -0.53
N GLU A 511 -7.88 -15.87 -0.13
CA GLU A 511 -9.12 -15.92 -0.91
C GLU A 511 -9.95 -14.65 -0.80
N SER A 512 -9.94 -14.02 0.38
CA SER A 512 -10.68 -12.79 0.66
C SER A 512 -9.83 -11.54 0.42
N ARG A 513 -9.05 -11.12 1.41
CA ARG A 513 -8.38 -9.81 1.48
C ARG A 513 -7.28 -9.64 0.45
N TYR A 514 -6.37 -10.59 0.33
CA TYR A 514 -5.28 -10.55 -0.64
C TYR A 514 -5.70 -10.91 -2.06
N ASN A 515 -6.98 -11.23 -2.28
CA ASN A 515 -7.61 -11.28 -3.59
C ASN A 515 -8.26 -9.94 -3.98
N GLN A 516 -8.54 -9.05 -3.01
CA GLN A 516 -9.05 -7.70 -3.28
C GLN A 516 -7.93 -6.82 -3.84
N THR A 517 -8.26 -6.13 -4.93
CA THR A 517 -7.34 -5.27 -5.69
C THR A 517 -7.33 -3.82 -5.18
N ASN A 518 -8.35 -3.45 -4.42
CA ASN A 518 -8.56 -2.08 -3.94
C ASN A 518 -8.58 -2.04 -2.41
N LEU A 519 -8.27 -0.86 -1.87
CA LEU A 519 -8.47 -0.50 -0.48
C LEU A 519 -9.93 -0.78 -0.06
N ILE A 520 -10.12 -1.33 1.15
CA ILE A 520 -11.43 -1.73 1.68
C ILE A 520 -12.00 -0.65 2.61
N ASP A 521 -11.13 0.09 3.30
CA ASP A 521 -11.46 1.26 4.14
C ASP A 521 -12.29 0.92 5.40
N ASN A 522 -11.66 0.16 6.32
CA ASN A 522 -12.25 -0.24 7.61
C ASN A 522 -12.02 0.75 8.76
N ALA A 523 -11.35 1.87 8.52
CA ALA A 523 -11.00 2.89 9.52
C ALA A 523 -12.18 3.78 9.98
N ARG A 524 -13.41 3.28 9.97
CA ARG A 524 -14.66 4.06 10.13
C ARG A 524 -14.69 4.91 11.40
N LEU A 525 -14.24 4.34 12.52
CA LEU A 525 -14.23 5.03 13.82
C LEU A 525 -13.21 6.17 13.88
N SER A 526 -12.20 6.17 12.99
CA SER A 526 -11.24 7.25 12.84
C SER A 526 -11.77 8.43 12.02
N PHE A 527 -12.91 8.33 11.34
CA PHE A 527 -13.52 9.48 10.64
C PHE A 527 -14.38 10.33 11.59
N ALA A 528 -15.01 11.39 11.05
CA ALA A 528 -16.01 12.14 11.79
C ALA A 528 -17.27 11.27 12.05
N PRO A 529 -17.90 11.35 13.25
CA PRO A 529 -19.06 10.52 13.59
C PRO A 529 -20.24 10.72 12.67
N GLN A 530 -20.83 9.62 12.18
CA GLN A 530 -22.08 9.60 11.40
C GLN A 530 -22.84 8.29 11.66
N LEU A 531 -24.17 8.33 11.63
CA LEU A 531 -25.00 7.11 11.56
C LEU A 531 -24.92 6.48 10.16
N MET A 532 -25.14 5.18 10.08
CA MET A 532 -25.04 4.40 8.84
C MET A 532 -26.35 3.69 8.53
N ASP A 533 -26.78 3.64 7.27
CA ASP A 533 -28.02 2.97 6.90
C ASP A 533 -27.87 1.45 6.79
N SER A 534 -26.75 0.96 6.25
CA SER A 534 -26.38 -0.45 6.24
C SER A 534 -24.87 -0.62 6.04
N PHE A 535 -24.34 -1.76 6.46
CA PHE A 535 -22.97 -2.16 6.15
C PHE A 535 -22.85 -3.68 6.11
N GLU A 536 -22.20 -4.20 5.08
CA GLU A 536 -21.88 -5.61 4.97
C GLU A 536 -20.51 -5.86 5.59
N MET A 537 -20.48 -6.65 6.66
CA MET A 537 -19.25 -7.01 7.35
C MET A 537 -18.81 -8.39 6.85
N ASP A 538 -17.51 -8.59 6.69
CA ASP A 538 -16.96 -9.89 6.29
C ASP A 538 -16.62 -10.74 7.55
N PRO A 539 -17.46 -11.74 7.94
CA PRO A 539 -17.16 -12.61 9.07
C PRO A 539 -15.98 -13.56 8.82
N ALA A 540 -15.53 -13.76 7.58
CA ALA A 540 -14.36 -14.59 7.31
C ALA A 540 -13.09 -14.01 7.96
N VAL A 541 -13.00 -12.68 8.07
CA VAL A 541 -11.87 -12.03 8.75
C VAL A 541 -11.87 -12.33 10.25
N ALA A 542 -13.05 -12.38 10.88
CA ALA A 542 -13.18 -12.78 12.28
C ALA A 542 -12.79 -14.26 12.48
N GLU A 543 -13.20 -15.15 11.57
CA GLU A 543 -12.77 -16.55 11.58
C GLU A 543 -11.24 -16.67 11.48
N ALA A 544 -10.62 -15.95 10.55
CA ALA A 544 -9.17 -15.91 10.40
C ALA A 544 -8.47 -15.40 11.68
N TRP A 545 -9.02 -14.37 12.35
CA TRP A 545 -8.44 -13.86 13.59
C TRP A 545 -8.51 -14.89 14.72
N GLY A 546 -9.65 -15.58 14.87
CA GLY A 546 -9.79 -16.69 15.83
C GLY A 546 -8.78 -17.82 15.56
N LEU A 547 -8.61 -18.21 14.30
CA LEU A 547 -7.64 -19.22 13.88
C LEU A 547 -6.18 -18.79 14.11
N MET A 548 -5.86 -17.51 13.88
CA MET A 548 -4.56 -16.97 14.24
C MET A 548 -4.31 -17.10 15.74
N ILE A 549 -5.28 -16.73 16.59
CA ILE A 549 -5.19 -16.87 18.06
C ILE A 549 -4.95 -18.33 18.49
N ASP A 550 -5.58 -19.29 17.82
CA ASP A 550 -5.39 -20.72 18.09
C ASP A 550 -3.96 -21.21 17.74
N GLY A 551 -3.25 -20.50 16.86
CA GLY A 551 -1.83 -20.73 16.55
C GLY A 551 -0.84 -20.19 17.57
N ALA A 552 -1.29 -19.33 18.49
CA ALA A 552 -0.41 -18.66 19.46
C ALA A 552 0.44 -19.60 20.34
N PRO A 553 -0.01 -20.81 20.76
CA PRO A 553 0.83 -21.73 21.53
C PRO A 553 2.18 -22.03 20.88
N GLU A 554 2.29 -21.97 19.56
CA GLU A 554 3.53 -22.25 18.82
C GLU A 554 4.26 -20.99 18.32
N LEU A 555 3.55 -19.87 18.15
CA LEU A 555 4.07 -18.67 17.47
C LEU A 555 4.10 -17.40 18.31
N LYS A 556 3.61 -17.40 19.55
CA LYS A 556 3.46 -16.17 20.37
C LYS A 556 4.73 -15.33 20.51
N ASP A 557 5.92 -15.94 20.44
CA ASP A 557 7.20 -15.24 20.61
C ASP A 557 7.80 -14.75 19.27
N ASN A 558 7.14 -15.04 18.14
CA ASN A 558 7.56 -14.58 16.82
C ASN A 558 7.01 -13.16 16.54
N PRO A 559 7.87 -12.14 16.34
CA PRO A 559 7.42 -10.76 16.13
C PRO A 559 6.57 -10.57 14.86
N ALA A 560 6.87 -11.27 13.76
CA ALA A 560 6.08 -11.23 12.54
C ALA A 560 4.66 -11.78 12.76
N TYR A 561 4.53 -12.85 13.54
CA TYR A 561 3.22 -13.38 13.94
C TYR A 561 2.46 -12.39 14.85
N GLN A 562 3.13 -11.77 15.83
CA GLN A 562 2.50 -10.76 16.68
C GLN A 562 2.00 -9.55 15.87
N PHE A 563 2.78 -9.07 14.90
CA PHE A 563 2.36 -8.02 13.98
C PHE A 563 1.10 -8.43 13.20
N ASP A 564 1.11 -9.60 12.56
CA ASP A 564 -0.06 -10.04 11.77
C ASP A 564 -1.29 -10.29 12.62
N LEU A 565 -1.12 -10.85 13.83
CA LEU A 565 -2.21 -11.08 14.77
C LEU A 565 -2.91 -9.76 15.16
N VAL A 566 -2.12 -8.73 15.49
CA VAL A 566 -2.67 -7.41 15.85
C VAL A 566 -3.24 -6.72 14.62
N ASN A 567 -2.58 -6.81 13.47
CA ASN A 567 -3.04 -6.21 12.22
C ASN A 567 -4.38 -6.80 11.76
N LEU A 568 -4.53 -8.13 11.85
CA LEU A 568 -5.77 -8.83 11.54
C LEU A 568 -6.87 -8.58 12.57
N GLY A 569 -6.51 -8.49 13.86
CA GLY A 569 -7.47 -8.13 14.89
C GLY A 569 -8.00 -6.70 14.70
N ARG A 570 -7.11 -5.77 14.35
CA ARG A 570 -7.46 -4.40 13.95
C ARG A 570 -8.41 -4.40 12.76
N GLU A 571 -8.07 -5.14 11.70
CA GLU A 571 -8.91 -5.28 10.51
C GLU A 571 -10.29 -5.86 10.85
N THR A 572 -10.33 -6.86 11.74
CA THR A 572 -11.58 -7.47 12.21
C THR A 572 -12.44 -6.47 12.96
N LEU A 573 -11.86 -5.75 13.94
CA LEU A 573 -12.59 -4.78 14.74
C LEU A 573 -13.06 -3.59 13.90
N GLY A 574 -12.23 -3.09 12.98
CA GLY A 574 -12.61 -2.05 12.02
C GLY A 574 -13.79 -2.49 11.13
N ASN A 575 -13.70 -3.70 10.55
CA ASN A 575 -14.77 -4.31 9.76
C ASN A 575 -16.08 -4.47 10.56
N PHE A 576 -16.02 -4.72 11.87
CA PHE A 576 -17.19 -4.89 12.73
C PHE A 576 -17.65 -3.62 13.46
N ALA A 577 -16.92 -2.51 13.40
CA ALA A 577 -17.34 -1.24 13.98
C ALA A 577 -18.77 -0.80 13.57
N PRO A 578 -19.21 -0.99 12.31
CA PRO A 578 -20.58 -0.67 11.89
C PRO A 578 -21.66 -1.41 12.66
N TYR A 579 -21.40 -2.60 13.23
CA TYR A 579 -22.35 -3.32 14.09
C TYR A 579 -22.83 -2.45 15.26
N TYR A 580 -21.88 -1.78 15.92
CA TYR A 580 -22.14 -0.91 17.08
C TYR A 580 -22.79 0.41 16.65
N VAL A 581 -22.37 1.00 15.53
CA VAL A 581 -23.00 2.22 14.99
C VAL A 581 -24.46 1.97 14.58
N LEU A 582 -24.75 0.81 13.99
CA LEU A 582 -26.12 0.41 13.63
C LEU A 582 -27.01 0.18 14.86
N ALA A 583 -26.46 -0.30 15.97
CA ALA A 583 -27.21 -0.41 17.23
C ALA A 583 -27.66 0.96 17.74
N VAL A 584 -26.79 1.97 17.67
CA VAL A 584 -27.13 3.37 17.98
C VAL A 584 -28.24 3.88 17.07
N LYS A 585 -28.13 3.67 15.75
CA LYS A 585 -29.18 4.08 14.80
C LYS A 585 -30.52 3.42 15.12
N LYS A 586 -30.54 2.10 15.33
CA LYS A 586 -31.77 1.36 15.63
C LYS A 586 -32.46 1.88 16.89
N ALA A 587 -31.71 2.19 17.94
CA ALA A 587 -32.27 2.77 19.16
C ALA A 587 -32.85 4.18 18.93
N VAL A 588 -32.17 5.01 18.13
CA VAL A 588 -32.67 6.34 17.74
C VAL A 588 -33.96 6.24 16.93
N GLU A 589 -34.02 5.34 15.96
CA GLU A 589 -35.21 5.12 15.11
C GLU A 589 -36.39 4.55 15.91
N ALA A 590 -36.12 3.62 16.82
CA ALA A 590 -37.10 3.08 17.76
C ALA A 590 -37.54 4.09 18.83
N LYS A 591 -36.85 5.23 18.94
CA LYS A 591 -37.02 6.24 19.98
C LYS A 591 -36.85 5.67 21.40
N ASP A 592 -35.97 4.68 21.54
CA ASP A 592 -35.70 3.99 22.79
C ASP A 592 -34.47 4.62 23.47
N ALA A 593 -34.72 5.40 24.53
CA ALA A 593 -33.68 6.13 25.23
C ALA A 593 -32.72 5.22 26.02
N ASP A 594 -33.23 4.14 26.60
CA ASP A 594 -32.40 3.21 27.38
C ASP A 594 -31.53 2.38 26.45
N ALA A 595 -32.08 1.92 25.32
CA ALA A 595 -31.30 1.24 24.29
C ALA A 595 -30.25 2.16 23.65
N LEU A 596 -30.55 3.45 23.46
CA LEU A 596 -29.60 4.42 22.93
C LEU A 596 -28.44 4.64 23.90
N HIS A 597 -28.74 4.78 25.20
CA HIS A 597 -27.73 4.95 26.22
C HIS A 597 -26.77 3.75 26.28
N GLN A 598 -27.32 2.52 26.25
CA GLN A 598 -26.50 1.31 26.24
C GLN A 598 -25.68 1.18 24.96
N ALA A 599 -26.28 1.39 23.78
CA ALA A 599 -25.56 1.31 22.50
C ALA A 599 -24.43 2.35 22.41
N ALA A 600 -24.64 3.55 22.97
CA ALA A 600 -23.60 4.57 23.07
C ALA A 600 -22.45 4.13 23.99
N ALA A 601 -22.75 3.57 25.16
CA ALA A 601 -21.74 3.05 26.07
C ALA A 601 -20.92 1.91 25.44
N ASP A 602 -21.59 0.97 24.78
CA ASP A 602 -20.98 -0.17 24.10
C ASP A 602 -20.04 0.28 22.97
N LEU A 603 -20.45 1.26 22.15
CA LEU A 603 -19.61 1.81 21.10
C LEU A 603 -18.35 2.50 21.67
N LEU A 604 -18.48 3.28 22.73
CA LEU A 604 -17.33 3.95 23.36
C LEU A 604 -16.40 2.95 24.05
N GLU A 605 -16.92 1.85 24.61
CA GLU A 605 -16.10 0.75 25.12
C GLU A 605 -15.37 0.02 23.99
N PHE A 606 -16.07 -0.29 22.90
CA PHE A 606 -15.49 -0.89 21.70
C PHE A 606 -14.32 -0.08 21.12
N MET A 607 -14.45 1.26 21.10
CA MET A 607 -13.36 2.14 20.68
C MET A 607 -12.13 2.04 21.59
N ARG A 608 -12.31 1.94 22.92
CA ARG A 608 -11.19 1.81 23.87
C ARG A 608 -10.50 0.46 23.75
N ASP A 609 -11.28 -0.59 23.57
CA ASP A 609 -10.75 -1.95 23.40
C ASP A 609 -9.99 -2.10 22.08
N SER A 610 -10.52 -1.50 21.00
CA SER A 610 -9.81 -1.42 19.71
C SER A 610 -8.48 -0.68 19.88
N ASP A 611 -8.46 0.48 20.53
CA ASP A 611 -7.22 1.24 20.80
C ASP A 611 -6.22 0.45 21.66
N ARG A 612 -6.71 -0.31 22.64
CA ARG A 612 -5.89 -1.20 23.49
C ARG A 612 -5.22 -2.31 22.69
N LEU A 613 -5.90 -2.89 21.70
CA LEU A 613 -5.27 -3.85 20.78
C LEU A 613 -4.14 -3.20 19.99
N LEU A 614 -4.38 -2.04 19.39
CA LEU A 614 -3.37 -1.31 18.61
C LEU A 614 -2.15 -0.94 19.46
N ALA A 615 -2.38 -0.57 20.73
CA ALA A 615 -1.33 -0.18 21.65
C ALA A 615 -0.34 -1.32 21.96
N SER A 616 -0.71 -2.58 21.67
CA SER A 616 0.14 -3.75 21.92
C SER A 616 1.23 -3.98 20.86
N ASN A 617 1.22 -3.24 19.74
CA ASN A 617 2.23 -3.39 18.69
C ASN A 617 2.87 -2.03 18.32
N GLU A 618 4.20 -2.02 18.16
CA GLU A 618 4.96 -0.77 17.94
C GLU A 618 4.68 -0.09 16.59
N HIS A 619 4.20 -0.84 15.60
CA HIS A 619 3.90 -0.33 14.27
C HIS A 619 2.54 0.39 14.17
N MET A 620 1.77 0.45 15.26
CA MET A 620 0.42 1.05 15.29
C MET A 620 0.28 2.12 16.37
N LEU A 621 1.35 2.87 16.67
CA LEU A 621 1.36 3.90 17.71
C LEU A 621 1.38 5.31 17.13
N LEU A 622 0.36 6.11 17.44
CA LEU A 622 0.38 7.55 17.11
C LEU A 622 1.51 8.26 17.85
N GLY A 623 1.84 7.83 19.07
CA GLY A 623 2.88 8.47 19.88
C GLY A 623 4.25 8.47 19.21
N THR A 624 4.62 7.39 18.51
CA THR A 624 5.87 7.30 17.74
C THR A 624 5.91 8.34 16.64
N TRP A 625 4.85 8.45 15.81
CA TRP A 625 4.73 9.45 14.75
C TRP A 625 4.87 10.89 15.27
N LEU A 626 4.20 11.21 16.38
CA LEU A 626 4.28 12.55 16.98
C LEU A 626 5.64 12.82 17.63
N ALA A 627 6.28 11.80 18.21
CA ALA A 627 7.60 11.92 18.80
C ALA A 627 8.67 12.17 17.74
N ASP A 628 8.61 11.45 16.62
CA ASP A 628 9.51 11.64 15.47
C ASP A 628 9.37 13.06 14.91
N ALA A 629 8.14 13.57 14.77
CA ALA A 629 7.91 14.94 14.31
C ALA A 629 8.53 15.97 15.26
N ARG A 630 8.34 15.82 16.57
CA ARG A 630 8.97 16.71 17.56
C ARG A 630 10.50 16.59 17.61
N ALA A 631 11.08 15.45 17.22
CA ALA A 631 12.53 15.25 17.25
C ALA A 631 13.26 16.18 16.25
N TRP A 632 12.58 16.62 15.20
CA TRP A 632 13.09 17.60 14.24
C TRP A 632 13.11 19.04 14.77
N GLY A 633 12.34 19.35 15.82
CA GLY A 633 12.27 20.70 16.38
C GLY A 633 13.36 20.96 17.43
N THR A 634 14.09 22.05 17.29
CA THR A 634 15.13 22.48 18.24
C THR A 634 14.60 23.41 19.33
N THR A 635 13.44 24.05 19.09
CA THR A 635 12.75 24.92 20.05
C THR A 635 11.33 24.43 20.35
N PRO A 636 10.70 24.85 21.46
CA PRO A 636 9.30 24.49 21.73
C PRO A 636 8.32 24.87 20.60
N ALA A 637 8.53 26.02 19.96
CA ALA A 637 7.68 26.47 18.84
C ALA A 637 7.84 25.57 17.61
N GLU A 638 9.07 25.18 17.26
CA GLU A 638 9.33 24.24 16.16
C GLU A 638 8.71 22.87 16.43
N LYS A 639 8.83 22.37 17.67
CA LYS A 639 8.22 21.10 18.08
C LYS A 639 6.70 21.12 17.96
N THR A 640 6.06 22.21 18.38
CA THR A 640 4.61 22.39 18.23
C THR A 640 4.20 22.43 16.76
N LEU A 641 4.92 23.17 15.92
CA LEU A 641 4.64 23.23 14.48
C LEU A 641 4.75 21.86 13.80
N LEU A 642 5.80 21.11 14.11
CA LEU A 642 6.04 19.80 13.51
C LEU A 642 5.05 18.74 14.03
N GLU A 643 4.65 18.80 15.31
CA GLU A 643 3.56 17.96 15.80
C GLU A 643 2.24 18.30 15.11
N TRP A 644 1.95 19.59 14.90
CA TRP A 644 0.77 20.04 14.14
C TRP A 644 0.79 19.50 12.71
N ASN A 645 1.94 19.54 12.04
CA ASN A 645 2.14 18.96 10.72
C ASN A 645 1.76 17.48 10.70
N ALA A 646 2.33 16.72 11.64
CA ALA A 646 2.11 15.29 11.80
C ALA A 646 0.64 14.93 12.01
N LYS A 647 -0.08 15.72 12.83
CA LYS A 647 -1.50 15.51 13.15
C LYS A 647 -2.42 15.85 11.98
N ARG A 648 -2.21 16.99 11.33
CA ARG A 648 -3.06 17.48 10.23
C ARG A 648 -2.99 16.55 9.03
N GLN A 649 -1.79 16.09 8.65
CA GLN A 649 -1.60 15.21 7.49
C GLN A 649 -2.47 13.94 7.59
N ILE A 650 -2.51 13.30 8.76
CA ILE A 650 -3.26 12.07 8.98
C ILE A 650 -4.73 12.29 9.37
N THR A 651 -5.26 13.52 9.27
CA THR A 651 -6.66 13.82 9.65
C THR A 651 -7.45 14.53 8.58
N ASP A 652 -7.26 15.82 8.36
CA ASP A 652 -7.96 16.59 7.32
C ASP A 652 -7.05 17.06 6.19
N TRP A 653 -5.75 16.81 6.33
CA TRP A 653 -4.67 17.03 5.37
C TRP A 653 -4.40 18.51 5.04
N GLY A 654 -5.44 19.33 4.85
CA GLY A 654 -5.40 20.69 4.32
C GLY A 654 -6.18 20.81 3.01
N GLY A 655 -6.44 22.05 2.58
CA GLY A 655 -7.18 22.34 1.34
C GLY A 655 -8.54 21.65 1.32
N LYS A 656 -8.79 20.86 0.28
CA LYS A 656 -10.04 20.09 0.06
C LYS A 656 -9.81 18.57 0.00
N ILE A 657 -8.66 18.08 0.48
CA ILE A 657 -8.28 16.65 0.41
C ILE A 657 -9.04 15.81 1.45
N GLY A 658 -9.30 16.36 2.63
CA GLY A 658 -10.01 15.66 3.71
C GLY A 658 -9.19 14.51 4.31
N SER A 659 -9.87 13.43 4.71
CA SER A 659 -9.26 12.33 5.48
C SER A 659 -8.52 11.29 4.62
N TYR A 660 -7.82 11.75 3.59
CA TYR A 660 -7.12 10.90 2.64
C TYR A 660 -6.10 9.96 3.32
N ALA A 661 -5.34 10.46 4.28
CA ALA A 661 -4.28 9.70 4.95
C ALA A 661 -4.63 9.28 6.39
N ILE A 662 -5.91 9.06 6.68
CA ILE A 662 -6.37 8.64 8.01
C ILE A 662 -5.70 7.33 8.46
N LYS A 663 -5.52 7.17 9.78
CA LYS A 663 -4.83 6.04 10.39
C LYS A 663 -5.69 5.34 11.45
N GLU A 664 -5.41 4.06 11.64
CA GLU A 664 -5.89 3.24 12.75
C GLU A 664 -4.71 2.92 13.66
N TRP A 665 -4.32 3.92 14.45
CA TRP A 665 -3.24 3.82 15.43
C TRP A 665 -3.77 4.04 16.84
N ALA A 666 -3.14 3.40 17.83
CA ALA A 666 -3.38 3.69 19.23
C ALA A 666 -3.16 5.18 19.51
N GLY A 667 -4.14 5.81 20.15
CA GLY A 667 -4.23 7.26 20.32
C GLY A 667 -5.10 7.96 19.26
N MET A 668 -5.17 7.48 18.02
CA MET A 668 -6.13 8.06 17.04
C MET A 668 -7.57 7.78 17.46
N LEU A 669 -7.83 6.59 18.02
CA LEU A 669 -9.16 6.26 18.52
C LEU A 669 -9.42 6.96 19.86
N THR A 670 -8.54 6.83 20.85
CA THR A 670 -8.80 7.35 22.21
C THR A 670 -8.51 8.83 22.42
N ASP A 671 -7.40 9.36 21.90
CA ASP A 671 -7.00 10.76 22.10
C ASP A 671 -7.77 11.72 21.18
N ARG A 672 -8.10 11.27 19.96
CA ARG A 672 -8.73 12.09 18.92
C ARG A 672 -10.21 11.75 18.65
N ALA A 673 -10.53 10.52 18.28
CA ALA A 673 -11.87 10.20 17.76
C ALA A 673 -12.92 10.04 18.87
N LEU A 674 -12.56 9.36 19.96
CA LEU A 674 -13.47 9.01 21.07
C LEU A 674 -14.14 10.22 21.71
N PRO A 675 -13.45 11.35 21.99
CA PRO A 675 -14.10 12.55 22.50
C PRO A 675 -15.18 13.10 21.55
N VAL A 676 -14.95 13.04 20.24
CA VAL A 676 -15.88 13.52 19.21
C VAL A 676 -17.09 12.58 19.10
N TRP A 677 -16.85 11.27 19.13
CA TRP A 677 -17.94 10.27 19.18
C TRP A 677 -18.78 10.39 20.45
N ALA A 678 -18.16 10.58 21.62
CA ALA A 678 -18.89 10.73 22.88
C ALA A 678 -19.80 11.97 22.88
N ASP A 679 -19.31 13.09 22.35
CA ASP A 679 -20.11 14.31 22.19
C ASP A 679 -21.25 14.13 21.17
N TYR A 680 -20.98 13.47 20.03
CA TYR A 680 -22.00 13.14 19.05
C TYR A 680 -23.12 12.29 19.64
N LEU A 681 -22.78 11.22 20.36
CA LEU A 681 -23.75 10.32 21.00
C LEU A 681 -24.57 11.03 22.06
N LYS A 682 -23.96 11.90 22.88
CA LYS A 682 -24.67 12.73 23.86
C LYS A 682 -25.66 13.70 23.20
N LYS A 683 -25.32 14.24 22.03
CA LYS A 683 -26.24 15.07 21.23
C LYS A 683 -27.39 14.25 20.67
N MET A 684 -27.15 12.99 20.27
CA MET A 684 -28.23 12.07 19.88
C MET A 684 -29.19 11.79 21.03
N GLU A 685 -28.68 11.50 22.23
CA GLU A 685 -29.51 11.31 23.44
C GLU A 685 -30.33 12.56 23.77
N THR A 686 -29.72 13.75 23.65
CA THR A 686 -30.39 15.03 23.91
C THR A 686 -31.45 15.33 22.85
N SER A 687 -31.14 15.10 21.58
CA SER A 687 -32.06 15.20 20.44
C SER A 687 -33.28 14.30 20.65
N LEU A 688 -33.06 13.05 21.07
CA LEU A 688 -34.14 12.10 21.33
C LEU A 688 -35.03 12.56 22.50
N ARG A 689 -34.42 13.00 23.61
CA ARG A 689 -35.14 13.49 24.79
C ARG A 689 -35.96 14.76 24.52
N GLU A 690 -35.44 15.67 23.71
CA GLU A 690 -36.09 16.95 23.39
C GLU A 690 -37.02 16.89 22.17
N GLY A 691 -36.96 15.82 21.37
CA GLY A 691 -37.71 15.72 20.11
C GLY A 691 -37.26 16.72 19.04
N LYS A 692 -36.00 17.18 19.09
CA LYS A 692 -35.44 18.14 18.13
C LYS A 692 -34.33 17.49 17.32
N ALA A 693 -34.44 17.55 16.00
CA ALA A 693 -33.40 17.04 15.10
C ALA A 693 -32.05 17.75 15.33
N ILE A 694 -30.95 17.01 15.19
CA ILE A 694 -29.60 17.57 15.21
C ILE A 694 -29.38 18.41 13.94
N ASP A 695 -28.87 19.63 14.13
CA ASP A 695 -28.38 20.45 13.03
C ASP A 695 -27.04 19.89 12.52
N SER A 696 -27.09 19.23 11.37
CA SER A 696 -25.91 18.60 10.74
C SER A 696 -24.83 19.61 10.33
N LYS A 697 -25.20 20.85 9.99
CA LYS A 697 -24.24 21.90 9.63
C LYS A 697 -23.52 22.43 10.86
N ALA A 698 -24.27 22.64 11.95
CA ALA A 698 -23.67 23.03 13.23
C ALA A 698 -22.71 21.94 13.73
N LEU A 699 -23.11 20.68 13.68
CA LEU A 699 -22.28 19.55 14.08
C LEU A 699 -21.00 19.44 13.24
N ALA A 700 -21.09 19.59 11.91
CA ALA A 700 -19.91 19.57 11.05
C ALA A 700 -18.92 20.69 11.41
N LYS A 701 -19.42 21.89 11.72
CA LYS A 701 -18.60 23.02 12.18
C LYS A 701 -17.95 22.74 13.53
N GLU A 702 -18.67 22.16 14.48
CA GLU A 702 -18.15 21.78 15.79
C GLU A 702 -17.06 20.71 15.68
N ASN A 703 -17.27 19.69 14.84
CA ASN A 703 -16.26 18.65 14.58
C ASN A 703 -14.98 19.24 13.96
N ALA A 704 -15.10 20.20 13.04
CA ALA A 704 -13.94 20.89 12.47
C ALA A 704 -13.18 21.71 13.53
N LEU A 705 -13.88 22.39 14.44
CA LEU A 705 -13.27 23.12 15.55
C LEU A 705 -12.58 22.18 16.55
N ALA A 706 -13.21 21.04 16.87
CA ALA A 706 -12.62 20.04 17.74
C ALA A 706 -11.34 19.44 17.14
N LEU A 707 -11.34 19.19 15.83
CA LEU A 707 -10.15 18.71 15.13
C LEU A 707 -9.02 19.75 15.16
N ALA A 708 -9.32 21.03 14.89
CA ALA A 708 -8.33 22.10 14.96
C ALA A 708 -7.73 22.22 16.38
N ALA A 709 -8.57 22.21 17.42
CA ALA A 709 -8.11 22.24 18.81
C ALA A 709 -7.24 21.03 19.19
N TRP A 710 -7.54 19.85 18.63
CA TRP A 710 -6.72 18.65 18.82
C TRP A 710 -5.37 18.72 18.08
N ALA A 711 -5.36 19.31 16.88
CA ALA A 711 -4.13 19.53 16.12
C ALA A 711 -3.20 20.54 16.82
N ASP A 712 -3.77 21.58 17.45
CA ASP A 712 -3.00 22.65 18.11
C ASP A 712 -2.46 22.26 19.49
N ARG A 713 -3.09 21.32 20.19
CA ARG A 713 -2.59 20.86 21.50
C ARG A 713 -1.41 19.91 21.34
N SER A 714 -0.46 19.93 22.27
CA SER A 714 0.55 18.87 22.33
C SER A 714 -0.03 17.62 23.00
N SER A 715 0.20 16.44 22.40
CA SER A 715 -0.24 15.14 22.92
C SER A 715 0.94 14.36 23.48
N THR A 716 0.79 13.85 24.70
CA THR A 716 1.73 12.92 25.34
C THR A 716 1.16 11.51 25.23
N LEU A 717 1.63 10.75 24.25
CA LEU A 717 1.18 9.39 23.97
C LEU A 717 2.36 8.40 24.06
N PRO A 718 2.11 7.12 24.39
CA PRO A 718 3.16 6.10 24.43
C PRO A 718 3.90 5.95 23.10
N VAL A 719 5.22 5.83 23.17
CA VAL A 719 6.13 5.57 22.02
C VAL A 719 6.66 4.13 22.00
N THR A 720 6.21 3.32 22.96
CA THR A 720 6.54 1.91 23.10
C THR A 720 5.25 1.14 23.24
N ALA A 721 5.19 -0.05 22.67
CA ALA A 721 4.04 -0.94 22.80
C ALA A 721 3.75 -1.28 24.28
N THR A 722 2.48 -1.47 24.61
CA THR A 722 2.01 -1.79 25.96
C THR A 722 1.05 -2.96 25.95
N GLY A 723 1.27 -3.91 26.85
CA GLY A 723 0.48 -5.13 26.95
C GLY A 723 1.02 -6.26 26.06
N ASP A 724 0.46 -7.45 26.22
CA ASP A 724 0.81 -8.62 25.42
C ASP A 724 -0.16 -8.76 24.23
N PRO A 725 0.33 -8.77 22.97
CA PRO A 725 -0.50 -8.87 21.77
C PRO A 725 -1.44 -10.09 21.76
N VAL A 726 -0.95 -11.23 22.24
CA VAL A 726 -1.68 -12.51 22.22
C VAL A 726 -2.77 -12.52 23.27
N GLU A 727 -2.45 -12.13 24.51
CA GLU A 727 -3.42 -12.11 25.60
C GLU A 727 -4.52 -11.07 25.34
N ILE A 728 -4.16 -9.87 24.85
CA ILE A 728 -5.17 -8.86 24.47
C ILE A 728 -6.06 -9.38 23.34
N SER A 729 -5.48 -10.01 22.30
CA SER A 729 -6.27 -10.60 21.21
C SER A 729 -7.24 -11.67 21.72
N ARG A 730 -6.82 -12.54 22.64
CA ARG A 730 -7.67 -13.57 23.27
C ARG A 730 -8.82 -12.97 24.06
N GLU A 731 -8.53 -11.96 24.89
CA GLU A 731 -9.55 -11.29 25.69
C GLU A 731 -10.61 -10.62 24.81
N LEU A 732 -10.18 -9.88 23.79
CA LEU A 732 -11.10 -9.18 22.89
C LEU A 732 -11.87 -10.15 22.00
N TRP A 733 -11.23 -11.22 21.53
CA TRP A 733 -11.91 -12.29 20.81
C TRP A 733 -13.01 -12.93 21.67
N ALA A 734 -12.70 -13.28 22.92
CA ALA A 734 -13.70 -13.83 23.84
C ALA A 734 -14.88 -12.88 24.07
N LYS A 735 -14.60 -11.57 24.15
CA LYS A 735 -15.62 -10.52 24.33
C LYS A 735 -16.52 -10.36 23.11
N TYR A 736 -15.96 -10.34 21.90
CA TYR A 736 -16.69 -9.93 20.69
C TYR A 736 -17.15 -11.08 19.79
N LYS A 737 -16.59 -12.29 19.94
CA LYS A 737 -17.01 -13.48 19.20
C LYS A 737 -18.54 -13.72 19.20
N PRO A 738 -19.28 -13.52 20.31
CA PRO A 738 -20.74 -13.68 20.29
C PRO A 738 -21.44 -12.69 19.35
N ALA A 739 -20.97 -11.44 19.28
CA ALA A 739 -21.52 -10.43 18.37
C ALA A 739 -21.23 -10.79 16.91
N PHE A 740 -20.02 -11.27 16.61
CA PHE A 740 -19.64 -11.74 15.27
C PHE A 740 -20.51 -12.92 14.81
N ALA A 741 -20.69 -13.93 15.67
CA ALA A 741 -21.53 -15.09 15.38
C ALA A 741 -23.00 -14.70 15.21
N ASN A 742 -23.51 -13.78 16.03
CA ASN A 742 -24.87 -13.28 15.89
C ASN A 742 -25.06 -12.54 14.56
N TYR A 743 -24.11 -11.69 14.15
CA TYR A 743 -24.18 -11.03 12.86
C TYR A 743 -24.18 -12.03 11.70
N ALA A 744 -23.24 -12.98 11.68
CA ALA A 744 -23.14 -13.99 10.62
C ALA A 744 -24.45 -14.78 10.44
N LYS A 745 -25.09 -15.15 11.56
CA LYS A 745 -26.37 -15.84 11.58
C LYS A 745 -27.53 -14.98 11.06
N VAL A 746 -27.66 -13.75 11.56
CA VAL A 746 -28.83 -12.89 11.24
C VAL A 746 -28.75 -12.30 9.83
N SER A 747 -27.54 -12.10 9.30
CA SER A 747 -27.32 -11.62 7.93
C SER A 747 -27.47 -12.70 6.86
N GLY A 748 -27.48 -13.99 7.24
CA GLY A 748 -27.41 -15.12 6.32
C GLY A 748 -26.02 -15.32 5.69
N MET A 749 -25.03 -14.51 6.09
CA MET A 749 -23.67 -14.59 5.54
C MET A 749 -23.00 -15.93 5.82
N GLU A 750 -23.26 -16.54 6.98
CA GLU A 750 -22.73 -17.88 7.31
C GLU A 750 -23.04 -18.90 6.21
N GLU A 751 -24.29 -18.93 5.74
CA GLU A 751 -24.73 -19.85 4.70
C GLU A 751 -24.19 -19.47 3.31
N ILE A 752 -23.98 -18.17 3.06
CA ILE A 752 -23.31 -17.67 1.84
C ILE A 752 -21.86 -18.18 1.79
N PHE A 753 -21.10 -18.05 2.88
CA PHE A 753 -19.71 -18.55 2.93
C PHE A 753 -19.64 -20.06 2.77
N LYS A 754 -20.52 -20.81 3.46
CA LYS A 754 -20.63 -22.27 3.27
C LYS A 754 -20.89 -22.61 1.80
N ALA A 755 -21.79 -21.88 1.16
CA ALA A 755 -22.08 -22.10 -0.24
C ALA A 755 -20.90 -21.72 -1.16
N GLU A 756 -20.16 -20.64 -0.89
CA GLU A 756 -18.94 -20.26 -1.63
C GLU A 756 -17.83 -21.32 -1.53
N ARG A 757 -17.66 -21.98 -0.37
CA ARG A 757 -16.68 -23.08 -0.15
C ARG A 757 -16.93 -24.33 -1.01
N VAL A 758 -18.10 -24.43 -1.64
CA VAL A 758 -18.41 -25.47 -2.62
C VAL A 758 -18.52 -24.81 -4.00
N PRO A 759 -17.42 -24.72 -4.76
CA PRO A 759 -17.40 -23.96 -6.03
C PRO A 759 -18.42 -24.51 -7.03
N GLY A 760 -18.51 -25.83 -7.13
CA GLY A 760 -19.28 -26.52 -8.16
C GLY A 760 -18.48 -26.66 -9.47
N LEU A 761 -19.04 -27.45 -10.40
CA LEU A 761 -18.39 -27.86 -11.64
C LEU A 761 -18.25 -26.75 -12.68
N ALA A 762 -19.02 -25.67 -12.53
CA ALA A 762 -19.06 -24.54 -13.47
C ALA A 762 -17.92 -23.54 -13.26
N VAL A 763 -17.28 -23.52 -12.08
CA VAL A 763 -16.35 -22.46 -11.71
C VAL A 763 -15.14 -22.41 -12.66
N GLY A 764 -14.89 -21.22 -13.22
CA GLY A 764 -13.82 -20.97 -14.18
C GLY A 764 -14.04 -21.60 -15.56
N LYS A 765 -15.23 -22.15 -15.84
CA LYS A 765 -15.55 -22.74 -17.15
C LYS A 765 -15.95 -21.69 -18.18
N THR A 766 -15.83 -22.08 -19.45
CA THR A 766 -16.22 -21.21 -20.56
C THR A 766 -17.73 -20.99 -20.53
N VAL A 767 -18.15 -19.73 -20.55
CA VAL A 767 -19.55 -19.32 -20.57
C VAL A 767 -19.79 -18.38 -21.75
N THR A 768 -20.86 -18.63 -22.49
CA THR A 768 -21.33 -17.74 -23.57
C THR A 768 -22.70 -17.19 -23.21
N ALA A 769 -22.96 -15.93 -23.56
CA ALA A 769 -24.25 -15.29 -23.30
C ALA A 769 -24.89 -14.77 -24.59
N THR A 770 -26.22 -14.75 -24.64
CA THR A 770 -26.96 -14.15 -25.77
C THR A 770 -26.93 -12.62 -25.76
N GLY A 771 -26.53 -12.02 -24.65
CA GLY A 771 -26.36 -10.58 -24.48
C GLY A 771 -25.58 -10.28 -23.20
N GLN A 772 -25.08 -9.05 -23.09
CA GLN A 772 -24.45 -8.52 -21.89
C GLN A 772 -24.65 -7.02 -21.83
N GLU A 773 -24.85 -6.49 -20.62
CA GLU A 773 -24.76 -5.07 -20.31
C GLU A 773 -23.30 -4.68 -20.02
N GLU A 774 -23.02 -3.38 -20.09
CA GLU A 774 -21.68 -2.85 -19.80
C GLU A 774 -21.28 -3.20 -18.35
N GLY A 775 -20.10 -3.78 -18.17
CA GLY A 775 -19.60 -4.21 -16.87
C GLY A 775 -20.21 -5.52 -16.31
N ALA A 776 -21.15 -6.17 -17.01
CA ALA A 776 -21.86 -7.34 -16.53
C ALA A 776 -21.43 -8.63 -17.26
N ASN A 777 -20.15 -8.97 -17.17
CA ASN A 777 -19.53 -10.09 -17.90
C ASN A 777 -20.15 -11.45 -17.52
N PRO A 778 -20.49 -12.33 -18.48
CA PRO A 778 -21.04 -13.65 -18.19
C PRO A 778 -20.14 -14.54 -17.32
N ALA A 779 -18.83 -14.32 -17.33
CA ALA A 779 -17.89 -15.04 -16.47
C ALA A 779 -18.19 -14.87 -14.97
N PHE A 780 -18.81 -13.76 -14.56
CA PHE A 780 -19.19 -13.56 -13.16
C PHE A 780 -20.26 -14.54 -12.70
N ALA A 781 -21.10 -15.06 -13.59
CA ALA A 781 -22.11 -16.05 -13.23
C ALA A 781 -21.52 -17.45 -12.95
N VAL A 782 -20.21 -17.65 -13.10
CA VAL A 782 -19.51 -18.92 -12.87
C VAL A 782 -18.13 -18.69 -12.25
N ASP A 783 -17.98 -17.67 -11.41
CA ASP A 783 -16.71 -17.35 -10.75
C ASP A 783 -16.60 -17.93 -9.33
N GLY A 784 -17.67 -18.57 -8.85
CA GLY A 784 -17.77 -19.21 -7.54
C GLY A 784 -18.14 -18.25 -6.42
N LYS A 785 -18.32 -16.96 -6.71
CA LYS A 785 -18.56 -15.90 -5.72
C LYS A 785 -20.04 -15.58 -5.66
N LEU A 786 -20.58 -15.61 -4.45
CA LEU A 786 -21.98 -15.24 -4.19
C LEU A 786 -22.11 -13.77 -3.76
N ARG A 787 -20.96 -13.08 -3.66
CA ARG A 787 -20.84 -11.68 -3.26
C ARG A 787 -20.10 -10.91 -4.36
N GLY A 788 -20.70 -9.81 -4.83
CA GLY A 788 -20.04 -8.87 -5.73
C GLY A 788 -20.70 -8.74 -7.10
N LYS A 789 -19.91 -9.00 -8.16
CA LYS A 789 -20.31 -8.76 -9.55
C LYS A 789 -21.37 -9.79 -10.00
N HIS A 790 -22.00 -9.52 -11.13
CA HIS A 790 -23.02 -10.38 -11.72
C HIS A 790 -22.99 -10.26 -13.24
N TRP A 791 -23.50 -11.29 -13.92
CA TRP A 791 -23.90 -11.16 -15.32
C TRP A 791 -25.26 -10.48 -15.41
N GLY A 792 -25.44 -9.62 -16.42
CA GLY A 792 -26.66 -8.84 -16.65
C GLY A 792 -26.93 -8.64 -18.14
N ALA A 793 -28.19 -8.75 -18.56
CA ALA A 793 -28.61 -8.53 -19.95
C ALA A 793 -30.11 -8.19 -20.06
N VAL A 794 -30.52 -7.49 -21.12
CA VAL A 794 -31.94 -7.25 -21.42
C VAL A 794 -32.66 -8.59 -21.61
N ALA A 795 -33.77 -8.79 -20.90
CA ALA A 795 -34.53 -10.02 -20.92
C ALA A 795 -35.40 -10.16 -22.19
N PRO A 796 -35.61 -11.38 -22.72
CA PRO A 796 -35.04 -12.64 -22.27
C PRO A 796 -33.59 -12.81 -22.75
N ALA A 797 -32.74 -13.37 -21.88
CA ALA A 797 -31.36 -13.67 -22.20
C ALA A 797 -30.93 -14.99 -21.56
N SER A 798 -29.86 -15.60 -22.08
CA SER A 798 -29.35 -16.86 -21.54
C SER A 798 -27.84 -16.86 -21.44
N ILE A 799 -27.34 -17.64 -20.48
CA ILE A 799 -25.94 -18.07 -20.42
C ILE A 799 -25.87 -19.58 -20.70
N THR A 800 -24.83 -20.01 -21.41
CA THR A 800 -24.51 -21.41 -21.67
C THR A 800 -23.10 -21.71 -21.19
N VAL A 801 -22.98 -22.62 -20.23
CA VAL A 801 -21.72 -23.10 -19.65
C VAL A 801 -21.28 -24.37 -20.39
N ASP A 802 -20.04 -24.43 -20.89
CA ASP A 802 -19.38 -25.66 -21.37
C ASP A 802 -18.51 -26.23 -20.24
N LEU A 803 -18.92 -27.38 -19.70
CA LEU A 803 -18.17 -28.13 -18.68
C LEU A 803 -16.92 -28.84 -19.25
N GLU A 804 -16.62 -28.62 -20.54
CA GLU A 804 -15.49 -29.10 -21.35
C GLU A 804 -15.53 -30.60 -21.65
N LYS A 805 -16.07 -31.39 -20.71
CA LYS A 805 -16.30 -32.83 -20.83
C LYS A 805 -17.66 -33.22 -20.25
N PRO A 806 -18.28 -34.29 -20.75
CA PRO A 806 -19.52 -34.80 -20.16
C PRO A 806 -19.30 -35.27 -18.71
N VAL A 807 -20.11 -34.77 -17.77
CA VAL A 807 -20.03 -35.06 -16.33
C VAL A 807 -21.42 -35.37 -15.76
N LYS A 808 -21.48 -36.07 -14.63
CA LYS A 808 -22.75 -36.30 -13.92
C LYS A 808 -23.10 -35.10 -13.06
N VAL A 809 -24.29 -34.55 -13.28
CA VAL A 809 -24.83 -33.41 -12.52
C VAL A 809 -25.93 -33.91 -11.60
N ALA A 810 -25.87 -33.52 -10.33
CA ALA A 810 -26.84 -33.88 -9.30
C ALA A 810 -27.81 -32.75 -8.97
N ALA A 811 -27.39 -31.49 -9.10
CA ALA A 811 -28.23 -30.33 -8.85
C ALA A 811 -27.73 -29.08 -9.59
N PHE A 812 -28.59 -28.08 -9.69
CA PHE A 812 -28.24 -26.71 -10.05
C PHE A 812 -28.59 -25.77 -8.90
N GLN A 813 -27.79 -24.73 -8.70
CA GLN A 813 -28.20 -23.60 -7.86
C GLN A 813 -28.12 -22.31 -8.67
N VAL A 814 -29.20 -21.54 -8.64
CA VAL A 814 -29.27 -20.24 -9.32
C VAL A 814 -29.31 -19.15 -8.26
N TYR A 815 -28.32 -18.27 -8.28
CA TYR A 815 -28.21 -17.10 -7.43
C TYR A 815 -28.49 -15.86 -8.27
N PRO A 816 -29.76 -15.45 -8.41
CA PRO A 816 -30.07 -14.18 -9.07
C PRO A 816 -29.67 -13.00 -8.17
N PHE A 817 -29.52 -11.82 -8.77
CA PHE A 817 -29.36 -10.59 -7.98
C PHE A 817 -30.56 -10.41 -7.01
N ALA A 818 -30.29 -10.02 -5.77
CA ALA A 818 -31.29 -9.87 -4.73
C ALA A 818 -31.10 -8.56 -3.96
N GLY A 819 -32.17 -8.00 -3.38
CA GLY A 819 -32.10 -6.83 -2.49
C GLY A 819 -33.21 -5.79 -2.61
N ASP A 820 -34.11 -5.93 -3.58
CA ASP A 820 -35.17 -4.96 -3.90
C ASP A 820 -36.52 -5.61 -4.20
N GLU A 821 -36.81 -6.73 -3.53
CA GLU A 821 -38.08 -7.46 -3.65
C GLU A 821 -38.44 -7.92 -5.07
N ARG A 822 -37.43 -8.11 -5.95
CA ARG A 822 -37.63 -8.69 -7.28
C ARG A 822 -37.77 -10.21 -7.24
N SER A 823 -38.48 -10.79 -8.20
CA SER A 823 -38.49 -12.24 -8.50
C SER A 823 -38.00 -12.47 -9.93
N TYR A 824 -37.53 -13.68 -10.22
CA TYR A 824 -37.02 -14.07 -11.55
C TYR A 824 -37.74 -15.30 -12.08
N GLN A 825 -38.02 -15.27 -13.37
CA GLN A 825 -38.53 -16.40 -14.13
C GLN A 825 -37.43 -16.92 -15.04
N TYR A 826 -37.19 -18.24 -15.03
CA TYR A 826 -36.12 -18.86 -15.81
C TYR A 826 -36.37 -20.34 -16.08
N THR A 827 -35.58 -20.93 -16.98
CA THR A 827 -35.53 -22.38 -17.17
C THR A 827 -34.08 -22.84 -17.25
N ILE A 828 -33.81 -24.10 -16.92
CA ILE A 828 -32.48 -24.72 -17.10
C ILE A 828 -32.60 -25.89 -18.07
N GLU A 829 -31.72 -25.88 -19.06
CA GLU A 829 -31.61 -26.92 -20.07
C GLU A 829 -30.22 -27.53 -20.06
N VAL A 830 -30.11 -28.82 -20.37
CA VAL A 830 -28.83 -29.54 -20.47
C VAL A 830 -28.66 -30.18 -21.82
N SER A 831 -27.40 -30.34 -22.26
CA SER A 831 -27.05 -30.97 -23.52
C SER A 831 -25.69 -31.69 -23.44
N ALA A 832 -25.52 -32.74 -24.24
CA ALA A 832 -24.23 -33.40 -24.45
C ALA A 832 -23.47 -32.84 -25.67
N ASP A 833 -24.17 -32.21 -26.61
CA ASP A 833 -23.66 -31.85 -27.95
C ASP A 833 -23.87 -30.37 -28.34
N ASN A 834 -24.43 -29.57 -27.44
CA ASN A 834 -24.80 -28.16 -27.63
C ASN A 834 -25.87 -27.94 -28.72
N LYS A 835 -26.57 -28.99 -29.15
CA LYS A 835 -27.59 -28.96 -30.22
C LYS A 835 -28.93 -29.48 -29.75
N SER A 836 -28.90 -30.62 -29.07
CA SER A 836 -30.08 -31.29 -28.51
C SER A 836 -30.21 -30.92 -27.04
N TRP A 837 -31.29 -30.22 -26.67
CA TRP A 837 -31.48 -29.68 -25.32
C TRP A 837 -32.63 -30.37 -24.61
N GLU A 838 -32.40 -30.72 -23.34
CA GLU A 838 -33.40 -31.28 -22.43
C GLU A 838 -33.64 -30.27 -21.31
N LYS A 839 -34.87 -29.76 -21.20
CA LYS A 839 -35.25 -28.89 -20.07
C LYS A 839 -35.37 -29.74 -18.81
N VAL A 840 -34.59 -29.39 -17.79
CA VAL A 840 -34.50 -30.10 -16.50
C VAL A 840 -35.04 -29.29 -15.33
N VAL A 841 -35.20 -27.97 -15.49
CA VAL A 841 -35.85 -27.07 -14.52
C VAL A 841 -36.76 -26.09 -15.24
N ASP A 842 -37.98 -25.91 -14.73
CA ASP A 842 -38.92 -24.91 -15.24
C ASP A 842 -39.39 -24.01 -14.09
N MET A 843 -38.94 -22.75 -14.12
CA MET A 843 -39.32 -21.67 -13.20
C MET A 843 -39.95 -20.51 -13.99
N SER A 844 -40.59 -20.79 -15.13
CA SER A 844 -41.18 -19.76 -16.00
C SER A 844 -42.36 -19.02 -15.35
N ASP A 845 -43.05 -19.64 -14.39
CA ASP A 845 -44.15 -19.01 -13.61
C ASP A 845 -43.71 -18.63 -12.18
N ASN A 846 -42.40 -18.51 -11.90
CA ASN A 846 -41.93 -18.21 -10.55
C ASN A 846 -42.22 -16.76 -10.12
N GLU A 847 -42.90 -16.60 -8.98
CA GLU A 847 -43.17 -15.32 -8.32
C GLU A 847 -42.41 -15.18 -6.99
N LYS A 848 -41.64 -16.20 -6.58
CA LYS A 848 -40.88 -16.13 -5.31
C LYS A 848 -39.78 -15.10 -5.40
N LEU A 849 -39.71 -14.25 -4.39
CA LEU A 849 -38.68 -13.21 -4.27
C LEU A 849 -37.28 -13.83 -4.30
N ALA A 850 -36.39 -13.18 -5.04
CA ALA A 850 -34.99 -13.49 -5.04
C ALA A 850 -34.40 -13.23 -3.65
N THR A 851 -33.61 -14.18 -3.17
CA THR A 851 -32.84 -14.04 -1.93
C THR A 851 -31.39 -14.32 -2.24
N ARG A 852 -30.48 -13.79 -1.41
CA ARG A 852 -29.03 -14.05 -1.53
C ARG A 852 -28.67 -15.53 -1.36
N MET A 853 -29.58 -16.35 -0.84
CA MET A 853 -29.39 -17.80 -0.69
C MET A 853 -29.59 -18.59 -1.99
N GLY A 854 -29.98 -17.92 -3.08
CA GLY A 854 -30.28 -18.58 -4.34
C GLY A 854 -31.42 -19.58 -4.24
N ILE A 855 -31.57 -20.38 -5.29
CA ILE A 855 -32.59 -21.43 -5.39
C ILE A 855 -31.92 -22.72 -5.84
N ASN A 856 -32.05 -23.77 -5.03
CA ASN A 856 -31.51 -25.09 -5.32
C ASN A 856 -32.51 -25.96 -6.10
N HIS A 857 -32.01 -26.63 -7.13
CA HIS A 857 -32.76 -27.49 -8.04
C HIS A 857 -32.06 -28.85 -8.18
N PRO A 858 -32.34 -29.81 -7.28
CA PRO A 858 -31.89 -31.19 -7.44
C PRO A 858 -32.50 -31.80 -8.72
N ILE A 859 -31.68 -32.50 -9.51
CA ILE A 859 -32.13 -33.19 -10.71
C ILE A 859 -31.97 -34.70 -10.56
N LYS A 860 -32.86 -35.45 -11.22
CA LYS A 860 -32.75 -36.91 -11.34
C LYS A 860 -32.42 -37.25 -12.79
N SER A 861 -31.16 -37.09 -13.16
CA SER A 861 -30.68 -37.46 -14.50
C SER A 861 -29.39 -38.27 -14.39
N ASP A 862 -29.40 -39.46 -14.99
CA ASP A 862 -28.20 -40.31 -15.12
C ASP A 862 -27.41 -40.02 -16.40
N LYS A 863 -27.91 -39.12 -17.26
CA LYS A 863 -27.25 -38.75 -18.51
C LYS A 863 -26.08 -37.80 -18.22
N PRO A 864 -24.90 -38.00 -18.84
CA PRO A 864 -23.80 -37.08 -18.69
C PRO A 864 -24.13 -35.75 -19.40
N VAL A 865 -23.89 -34.65 -18.70
CA VAL A 865 -24.12 -33.27 -19.16
C VAL A 865 -22.77 -32.66 -19.52
N ARG A 866 -22.67 -32.05 -20.69
CA ARG A 866 -21.51 -31.22 -21.05
C ARG A 866 -21.87 -29.73 -21.05
N TYR A 867 -23.05 -29.40 -21.55
CA TYR A 867 -23.52 -28.03 -21.62
C TYR A 867 -24.73 -27.84 -20.71
N ALA A 868 -24.76 -26.74 -19.97
CA ALA A 868 -25.93 -26.31 -19.22
C ALA A 868 -26.27 -24.88 -19.61
N ARG A 869 -27.54 -24.63 -19.90
CA ARG A 869 -28.06 -23.32 -20.28
C ARG A 869 -29.07 -22.84 -19.27
N LEU A 870 -28.83 -21.66 -18.72
CA LEU A 870 -29.77 -20.94 -17.88
C LEU A 870 -30.46 -19.87 -18.75
N ASN A 871 -31.74 -20.09 -19.06
CA ASN A 871 -32.56 -19.17 -19.82
C ASN A 871 -33.31 -18.25 -18.85
N MET A 872 -32.85 -17.02 -18.68
CA MET A 872 -33.49 -16.01 -17.85
C MET A 872 -34.56 -15.27 -18.66
N LEU A 873 -35.83 -15.45 -18.29
CA LEU A 873 -36.98 -15.03 -19.07
C LEU A 873 -37.46 -13.63 -18.72
N HIS A 874 -37.52 -13.32 -17.42
CA HIS A 874 -38.12 -12.10 -16.90
C HIS A 874 -37.67 -11.84 -15.45
N ASN A 875 -37.73 -10.58 -15.01
CA ASN A 875 -37.74 -10.21 -13.59
C ASN A 875 -38.78 -9.11 -13.33
N THR A 876 -39.24 -8.97 -12.08
CA THR A 876 -40.33 -8.04 -11.74
C THR A 876 -39.94 -6.57 -11.51
N ALA A 877 -38.65 -6.24 -11.43
CA ALA A 877 -38.19 -4.89 -11.10
C ALA A 877 -37.84 -4.03 -12.34
N ASN A 878 -37.32 -4.62 -13.40
CA ASN A 878 -36.92 -3.90 -14.62
C ASN A 878 -36.88 -4.81 -15.87
N SER A 879 -36.40 -4.30 -17.00
CA SER A 879 -36.32 -5.06 -18.26
C SER A 879 -35.13 -6.03 -18.36
N SER A 880 -34.26 -6.12 -17.35
CA SER A 880 -32.96 -6.80 -17.45
C SER A 880 -32.83 -7.95 -16.46
N VAL A 881 -32.31 -9.09 -16.89
CA VAL A 881 -32.06 -10.25 -16.04
C VAL A 881 -30.64 -10.23 -15.49
N HIS A 882 -30.46 -10.70 -14.26
CA HIS A 882 -29.19 -10.61 -13.54
C HIS A 882 -28.91 -11.90 -12.77
N VAL A 883 -27.72 -12.47 -12.95
CA VAL A 883 -27.29 -13.71 -12.29
C VAL A 883 -25.96 -13.45 -11.61
N VAL A 884 -25.93 -13.58 -10.29
CA VAL A 884 -24.71 -13.52 -9.48
C VAL A 884 -23.91 -14.80 -9.69
N GLU A 885 -24.54 -15.97 -9.59
CA GLU A 885 -23.85 -17.25 -9.75
C GLU A 885 -24.81 -18.35 -10.25
N PHE A 886 -24.30 -19.25 -11.07
CA PHE A 886 -25.00 -20.42 -11.60
C PHE A 886 -24.18 -21.69 -11.34
N LYS A 887 -24.36 -22.27 -10.16
CA LYS A 887 -23.64 -23.48 -9.75
C LYS A 887 -24.22 -24.73 -10.38
N ILE A 888 -23.33 -25.56 -10.91
CA ILE A 888 -23.63 -26.89 -11.42
C ILE A 888 -22.96 -27.88 -10.46
N LEU A 889 -23.74 -28.70 -9.75
CA LEU A 889 -23.23 -29.47 -8.62
C LEU A 889 -23.15 -30.96 -8.95
N SER A 890 -22.03 -31.58 -8.58
CA SER A 890 -21.87 -33.04 -8.53
C SER A 890 -22.55 -33.62 -7.28
N ALA A 891 -22.62 -34.95 -7.20
CA ALA A 891 -23.13 -35.63 -6.01
C ALA A 891 -22.23 -35.43 -4.76
N GLU A 892 -20.94 -35.10 -4.96
CA GLU A 892 -20.01 -34.79 -3.88
C GLU A 892 -20.23 -33.37 -3.38
N ASP A 893 -20.42 -32.40 -4.28
CA ASP A 893 -20.73 -31.01 -3.95
C ASP A 893 -22.03 -30.91 -3.13
N VAL A 894 -23.08 -31.63 -3.56
CA VAL A 894 -24.35 -31.70 -2.80
C VAL A 894 -24.16 -32.29 -1.40
N LYS A 895 -23.24 -33.25 -1.23
CA LYS A 895 -22.92 -33.81 0.09
C LYS A 895 -22.10 -32.84 0.93
N ALA A 896 -21.19 -32.08 0.33
CA ALA A 896 -20.38 -31.08 1.03
C ALA A 896 -21.29 -29.97 1.59
N LEU A 897 -22.21 -29.46 0.77
CA LEU A 897 -23.22 -28.48 1.20
C LEU A 897 -24.18 -28.98 2.30
N ALA A 898 -24.27 -30.30 2.52
CA ALA A 898 -25.15 -30.90 3.52
C ALA A 898 -24.43 -31.37 4.81
N LYS A 899 -23.09 -31.35 4.83
CA LYS A 899 -22.26 -31.83 5.95
C LYS A 899 -21.69 -30.71 6.83
N GLU A 900 -21.72 -29.47 6.35
CA GLU A 900 -21.45 -28.24 7.12
C GLU A 900 -22.75 -27.57 7.58
#